data_AF-A0A960HJI4-F1
#
_entry.id   AF-A0A960HJI4-F1
#
_cell.length_a   1.000
_cell.length_b   1.000
_cell.length_c   1.000
_cell.angle_alpha   90.00
_cell.angle_beta   90.00
_cell.angle_gamma   90.00
#
_symmetry.space_group_name_H-M   'P 1'
#
loop_
_entity.id
_entity.type
_entity.pdbx_description
1 polymer ?
#
loop_
_entity_poly.entity_id
_entity_poly.type
_entity_poly.pdbx_seq_one_letter_code
_entity_poly.pdbx_strand_id
1 'polypeptide(L)'
;MKIAVVAPSPVPFTRGGAERALWGIQAAINDLTHHEAEMIKVPVEESTLPSVIAAYELFSNLDLSHFDRIITTKYPAWMVAHPHKTILMMHVLRGVYDTYHLHHRPIAVEHPDDHTFAMLHLMRTNPGNRGALAEFFERWHNALAALGPDHPDFTFPGPFARLAIRWLDGIGMEPGEVAQYLSQSKTVARREGYFPTTVSPRIVNLPGKLPLAPINDEHGTYLFTASRLDGPKRLDLLIDAMAHVPGDVELRIAGTGALRADLEARAAGDPRISFLGFTRNDLLPELYRNALAVPFLPYDEDLGLITLEAFSQATAVVTVTDAGGPTEFVKDGVTGLVAEPNPASVGSALARLVADPALAAELGAAGQARGERITWEEVVEALLGDERFTPEEQAARTAAAIAADADRDRSPRRVAVLTTFAINDPGHGGQLRARNLYGALARYRPVEVVALVDPDQPAGRLGLDTELVQVTVPRSREHQQAIEALSREVQLPVSDLVAGTEIARTPAYLDALRAAVDGASAVILAEPYLLPAVEALGLDVPVVYDAYNVEATLKADAYPDTEVGRDLLAQVVEVERRAVATAARVTACSAVDVAALAELGDRSVDATAVIPNGTTLPDEVATPAERRDASARWRARYWSTGSLAERPEHLAVFFGSWHPPNLD
;
A
#
# COMPACT_ATOMS: atom_id res chain seq x y z
N MET A 1 -0.96 -27.91 -9.56
CA MET A 1 -1.89 -27.12 -10.39
C MET A 1 -1.42 -25.68 -10.41
N LYS A 2 -1.62 -24.98 -11.52
CA LYS A 2 -1.51 -23.54 -11.62
C LYS A 2 -2.85 -22.92 -11.27
N ILE A 3 -2.88 -22.00 -10.32
CA ILE A 3 -4.10 -21.40 -9.77
C ILE A 3 -4.02 -19.89 -9.91
N ALA A 4 -5.06 -19.27 -10.48
CA ALA A 4 -5.18 -17.81 -10.47
C ALA A 4 -6.12 -17.36 -9.36
N VAL A 5 -5.65 -16.46 -8.49
CA VAL A 5 -6.50 -15.69 -7.59
C VAL A 5 -6.83 -14.37 -8.27
N VAL A 6 -8.08 -14.21 -8.68
CA VAL A 6 -8.52 -13.14 -9.59
C VAL A 6 -9.31 -12.11 -8.81
N ALA A 7 -8.88 -10.84 -8.87
CA ALA A 7 -9.54 -9.77 -8.16
C ALA A 7 -9.48 -8.42 -8.90
N PRO A 8 -10.53 -7.59 -8.81
CA PRO A 8 -10.48 -6.20 -9.22
C PRO A 8 -9.66 -5.34 -8.26
N SER A 9 -9.00 -4.31 -8.79
CA SER A 9 -8.14 -3.38 -8.06
C SER A 9 -8.61 -1.93 -8.26
N PRO A 10 -9.52 -1.41 -7.42
CA PRO A 10 -10.09 -0.07 -7.59
C PRO A 10 -9.08 1.06 -7.35
N VAL A 11 -8.11 0.84 -6.46
CA VAL A 11 -7.01 1.78 -6.22
C VAL A 11 -5.70 1.01 -6.29
N PRO A 12 -4.93 1.13 -7.38
CA PRO A 12 -3.62 0.50 -7.50
C PRO A 12 -2.71 0.83 -6.30
N PHE A 13 -1.88 -0.13 -5.91
CA PHE A 13 -0.88 -0.02 -4.82
C PHE A 13 -1.42 0.20 -3.39
N THR A 14 -2.72 0.40 -3.21
CA THR A 14 -3.30 0.46 -1.86
C THR A 14 -3.45 -0.95 -1.28
N ARG A 15 -2.93 -1.16 -0.05
CA ARG A 15 -3.03 -2.43 0.68
C ARG A 15 -4.07 -2.30 1.80
N GLY A 16 -5.32 -2.62 1.50
CA GLY A 16 -6.41 -2.68 2.48
C GLY A 16 -6.59 -4.07 3.09
N GLY A 17 -7.65 -4.24 3.90
CA GLY A 17 -8.02 -5.52 4.50
C GLY A 17 -8.35 -6.60 3.46
N ALA A 18 -9.11 -6.25 2.43
CA ALA A 18 -9.46 -7.18 1.37
C ALA A 18 -8.23 -7.62 0.55
N GLU A 19 -7.32 -6.69 0.26
CA GLU A 19 -6.08 -7.02 -0.45
C GLU A 19 -5.14 -7.88 0.42
N ARG A 20 -5.05 -7.64 1.73
CA ARG A 20 -4.31 -8.52 2.65
C ARG A 20 -4.86 -9.94 2.61
N ALA A 21 -6.18 -10.10 2.60
CA ALA A 21 -6.81 -11.41 2.52
C ALA A 21 -6.49 -12.12 1.18
N LEU A 22 -6.51 -11.38 0.06
CA LEU A 22 -6.13 -11.88 -1.26
C LEU A 22 -4.68 -12.39 -1.31
N TRP A 23 -3.73 -11.59 -0.85
CA TRP A 23 -2.33 -12.02 -0.77
C TRP A 23 -2.14 -13.19 0.20
N GLY A 24 -2.89 -13.21 1.30
CA GLY A 24 -2.88 -14.33 2.23
C GLY A 24 -3.36 -15.63 1.59
N ILE A 25 -4.40 -15.60 0.75
CA ILE A 25 -4.84 -16.78 -0.03
C ILE A 25 -3.72 -17.27 -0.94
N GLN A 26 -3.11 -16.36 -1.72
CA GLN A 26 -2.03 -16.71 -2.64
C GLN A 26 -0.84 -17.34 -1.91
N ALA A 27 -0.35 -16.67 -0.85
CA ALA A 27 0.77 -17.14 -0.06
C ALA A 27 0.46 -18.50 0.58
N ALA A 28 -0.71 -18.64 1.21
CA ALA A 28 -1.14 -19.88 1.84
C ALA A 28 -1.17 -21.06 0.86
N ILE A 29 -1.66 -20.86 -0.38
CA ILE A 29 -1.65 -21.93 -1.38
C ILE A 29 -0.21 -22.34 -1.73
N ASN A 30 0.67 -21.37 -1.99
CA ASN A 30 2.08 -21.63 -2.34
C ASN A 30 2.90 -22.24 -1.19
N ASP A 31 2.56 -21.90 0.05
CA ASP A 31 3.28 -22.32 1.24
C ASP A 31 2.79 -23.67 1.76
N LEU A 32 1.48 -23.95 1.65
CA LEU A 32 0.85 -25.13 2.24
C LEU A 32 0.58 -26.27 1.26
N THR A 33 0.69 -26.04 -0.05
CA THR A 33 0.38 -27.05 -1.08
C THR A 33 1.45 -27.16 -2.17
N HIS A 34 1.44 -28.26 -2.92
CA HIS A 34 2.29 -28.48 -4.11
C HIS A 34 1.80 -27.70 -5.34
N HIS A 35 1.01 -26.64 -5.16
CA HIS A 35 0.45 -25.84 -6.24
C HIS A 35 1.15 -24.49 -6.38
N GLU A 36 0.97 -23.87 -7.54
CA GLU A 36 1.48 -22.55 -7.86
C GLU A 36 0.30 -21.60 -8.02
N ALA A 37 0.16 -20.66 -7.09
CA ALA A 37 -0.85 -19.63 -7.09
C ALA A 37 -0.26 -18.26 -7.49
N GLU A 38 -0.90 -17.64 -8.48
CA GLU A 38 -0.59 -16.31 -8.95
C GLU A 38 -1.78 -15.36 -8.75
N MET A 39 -1.48 -14.10 -8.46
CA MET A 39 -2.49 -13.06 -8.23
C MET A 39 -2.73 -12.26 -9.52
N ILE A 40 -3.94 -12.35 -10.06
CA ILE A 40 -4.37 -11.58 -11.23
C ILE A 40 -5.22 -10.40 -10.74
N LYS A 41 -4.56 -9.26 -10.51
CA LYS A 41 -5.22 -8.00 -10.12
C LYS A 41 -5.46 -7.11 -11.33
N VAL A 42 -6.74 -6.87 -11.65
CA VAL A 42 -7.14 -6.04 -12.80
C VAL A 42 -7.63 -4.68 -12.31
N PRO A 43 -7.02 -3.56 -12.74
CA PRO A 43 -7.50 -2.22 -12.39
C PRO A 43 -8.94 -2.00 -12.87
N VAL A 44 -9.80 -1.49 -11.99
CA VAL A 44 -11.20 -1.16 -12.31
C VAL A 44 -11.55 0.18 -11.72
N GLU A 45 -12.38 0.96 -12.40
CA GLU A 45 -12.96 2.17 -11.81
C GLU A 45 -14.43 1.89 -11.44
N GLU A 46 -14.78 2.14 -10.18
CA GLU A 46 -16.10 1.81 -9.63
C GLU A 46 -16.94 3.05 -9.29
N SER A 47 -16.60 4.20 -9.90
CA SER A 47 -17.23 5.50 -9.61
C SER A 47 -18.52 5.75 -10.40
N THR A 48 -18.68 5.11 -11.57
CA THR A 48 -19.80 5.36 -12.49
C THR A 48 -20.36 4.05 -13.06
N LEU A 49 -21.60 4.07 -13.55
CA LEU A 49 -22.16 2.88 -14.21
C LEU A 49 -21.36 2.46 -15.45
N PRO A 50 -20.94 3.37 -16.37
CA PRO A 50 -20.14 2.98 -17.51
C PRO A 50 -18.82 2.30 -17.14
N SER A 51 -18.11 2.79 -16.14
CA SER A 51 -16.85 2.18 -15.71
C SER A 51 -17.08 0.80 -15.09
N VAL A 52 -18.17 0.63 -14.33
CA VAL A 52 -18.56 -0.67 -13.76
C VAL A 52 -18.93 -1.67 -14.86
N ILE A 53 -19.79 -1.30 -15.82
CA ILE A 53 -20.18 -2.20 -16.92
C ILE A 53 -18.97 -2.57 -17.80
N ALA A 54 -18.08 -1.61 -18.07
CA ALA A 54 -16.83 -1.89 -18.79
C ALA A 54 -15.95 -2.90 -18.03
N ALA A 55 -15.94 -2.87 -16.69
CA ALA A 55 -15.25 -3.88 -15.89
C ALA A 55 -15.91 -5.27 -16.04
N TYR A 56 -17.25 -5.38 -16.03
CA TYR A 56 -17.92 -6.66 -16.30
C TYR A 56 -17.57 -7.21 -17.68
N GLU A 57 -17.55 -6.36 -18.71
CA GLU A 57 -17.13 -6.73 -20.07
C GLU A 57 -15.69 -7.22 -20.10
N LEU A 58 -14.76 -6.46 -19.51
CA LEU A 58 -13.35 -6.82 -19.41
C LEU A 58 -13.16 -8.21 -18.78
N PHE A 59 -13.74 -8.44 -17.60
CA PHE A 59 -13.62 -9.73 -16.91
C PHE A 59 -14.32 -10.87 -17.65
N SER A 60 -15.38 -10.60 -18.41
CA SER A 60 -16.03 -11.62 -19.25
C SER A 60 -15.16 -12.08 -20.42
N ASN A 61 -14.21 -11.24 -20.85
CA ASN A 61 -13.29 -11.50 -21.96
C ASN A 61 -11.89 -11.97 -21.52
N LEU A 62 -11.60 -12.06 -20.21
CA LEU A 62 -10.32 -12.56 -19.72
C LEU A 62 -10.17 -14.06 -20.01
N ASP A 63 -9.13 -14.41 -20.77
CA ASP A 63 -8.73 -15.80 -21.00
C ASP A 63 -7.69 -16.24 -19.97
N LEU A 64 -8.14 -17.03 -19.01
CA LEU A 64 -7.31 -17.65 -17.98
C LEU A 64 -7.19 -19.17 -18.16
N SER A 65 -7.40 -19.69 -19.38
CA SER A 65 -7.37 -21.14 -19.69
C SER A 65 -6.02 -21.83 -19.46
N HIS A 66 -4.95 -21.05 -19.28
CA HIS A 66 -3.62 -21.55 -18.94
C HIS A 66 -3.47 -21.90 -17.46
N PHE A 67 -4.42 -21.51 -16.61
CA PHE A 67 -4.53 -21.95 -15.22
C PHE A 67 -5.42 -23.20 -15.15
N ASP A 68 -5.10 -24.12 -14.24
CA ASP A 68 -5.93 -25.32 -14.00
C ASP A 68 -7.20 -24.98 -13.18
N ARG A 69 -7.16 -23.89 -12.40
CA ARG A 69 -8.25 -23.41 -11.55
C ARG A 69 -8.17 -21.90 -11.37
N ILE A 70 -9.33 -21.27 -11.19
CA ILE A 70 -9.39 -19.86 -10.79
C ILE A 70 -10.21 -19.71 -9.51
N ILE A 71 -9.82 -18.74 -8.68
CA ILE A 71 -10.51 -18.34 -7.45
C ILE A 71 -10.87 -16.86 -7.60
N THR A 72 -12.16 -16.54 -7.57
CA THR A 72 -12.65 -15.16 -7.66
C THR A 72 -13.26 -14.75 -6.32
N THR A 73 -13.10 -13.49 -5.92
CA THR A 73 -13.48 -13.08 -4.55
C THR A 73 -14.50 -11.95 -4.45
N LYS A 74 -14.57 -11.08 -5.47
CA LYS A 74 -15.50 -9.95 -5.50
C LYS A 74 -15.89 -9.61 -6.95
N TYR A 75 -16.97 -8.86 -7.10
CA TYR A 75 -17.42 -8.37 -8.39
C TYR A 75 -16.34 -7.51 -9.06
N PRO A 76 -16.23 -7.51 -10.39
CA PRO A 76 -16.90 -8.40 -11.34
C PRO A 76 -16.12 -9.70 -11.65
N ALA A 77 -15.19 -10.13 -10.80
CA ALA A 77 -14.23 -11.18 -11.15
C ALA A 77 -14.85 -12.55 -11.48
N TRP A 78 -16.02 -12.88 -10.93
CA TRP A 78 -16.74 -14.11 -11.28
C TRP A 78 -17.22 -14.17 -12.74
N MET A 79 -17.16 -13.06 -13.48
CA MET A 79 -17.47 -13.06 -14.92
C MET A 79 -16.49 -13.88 -15.76
N VAL A 80 -15.26 -14.11 -15.29
CA VAL A 80 -14.29 -14.97 -15.98
C VAL A 80 -14.90 -16.36 -16.17
N ALA A 81 -14.90 -16.84 -17.41
CA ALA A 81 -15.37 -18.18 -17.75
C ALA A 81 -14.22 -19.17 -17.52
N HIS A 82 -14.45 -20.20 -16.69
CA HIS A 82 -13.45 -21.22 -16.43
C HIS A 82 -14.11 -22.51 -15.91
N PRO A 83 -13.75 -23.71 -16.41
CA PRO A 83 -14.39 -24.97 -16.02
C PRO A 83 -14.18 -25.33 -14.53
N HIS A 84 -13.09 -24.86 -13.94
CA HIS A 84 -12.78 -25.04 -12.53
C HIS A 84 -12.75 -23.69 -11.82
N LYS A 85 -13.87 -22.97 -11.84
CA LYS A 85 -14.04 -21.69 -11.14
C LYS A 85 -14.54 -21.90 -9.72
N THR A 86 -13.84 -21.31 -8.76
CA THR A 86 -14.24 -21.23 -7.36
C THR A 86 -14.61 -19.79 -7.03
N ILE A 87 -15.78 -19.55 -6.45
CA ILE A 87 -16.16 -18.24 -5.92
C ILE A 87 -16.00 -18.29 -4.42
N LEU A 88 -15.07 -17.48 -3.89
CA LEU A 88 -15.00 -17.15 -2.47
C LEU A 88 -15.65 -15.78 -2.26
N MET A 89 -16.96 -15.76 -2.10
CA MET A 89 -17.71 -14.50 -2.01
C MET A 89 -17.26 -13.69 -0.80
N MET A 90 -16.57 -12.59 -1.06
CA MET A 90 -16.33 -11.55 -0.08
C MET A 90 -17.54 -10.61 -0.03
N HIS A 91 -17.82 -9.94 -1.13
CA HIS A 91 -19.02 -9.12 -1.28
C HIS A 91 -19.36 -8.87 -2.76
N VAL A 92 -20.64 -8.59 -3.01
CA VAL A 92 -21.13 -7.98 -4.25
C VAL A 92 -20.96 -6.46 -4.20
N LEU A 93 -21.38 -5.75 -5.24
CA LEU A 93 -21.45 -4.29 -5.24
C LEU A 93 -22.63 -3.87 -4.35
N ARG A 94 -22.38 -3.78 -3.04
CA ARG A 94 -23.42 -3.59 -1.99
C ARG A 94 -24.38 -2.45 -2.29
N GLY A 95 -23.87 -1.36 -2.88
CA GLY A 95 -24.63 -0.17 -3.29
C GLY A 95 -25.80 -0.45 -4.23
N VAL A 96 -25.83 -1.61 -4.92
CA VAL A 96 -26.96 -2.05 -5.75
C VAL A 96 -27.69 -3.28 -5.20
N TYR A 97 -27.32 -3.76 -4.02
CA TYR A 97 -27.94 -4.88 -3.32
C TYR A 97 -28.54 -4.41 -1.99
N ASP A 98 -27.90 -4.81 -0.89
CA ASP A 98 -28.35 -4.69 0.49
C ASP A 98 -28.27 -3.25 1.00
N THR A 99 -27.36 -2.43 0.47
CA THR A 99 -27.26 -1.01 0.85
C THR A 99 -28.00 -0.08 -0.12
N TYR A 100 -28.68 -0.60 -1.16
CA TYR A 100 -29.39 0.21 -2.15
C TYR A 100 -30.44 1.15 -1.53
N HIS A 101 -31.13 0.68 -0.49
CA HIS A 101 -32.17 1.42 0.22
C HIS A 101 -31.66 2.72 0.86
N LEU A 102 -30.36 2.80 1.19
CA LEU A 102 -29.73 4.00 1.75
C LEU A 102 -29.63 5.15 0.73
N HIS A 103 -29.82 4.87 -0.57
CA HIS A 103 -29.81 5.89 -1.62
C HIS A 103 -31.18 6.49 -1.90
N HIS A 104 -32.25 5.99 -1.28
CA HIS A 104 -33.64 6.46 -1.45
C HIS A 104 -34.09 6.53 -2.94
N ARG A 105 -33.68 5.54 -3.75
CA ARG A 105 -33.99 5.45 -5.18
C ARG A 105 -35.10 4.40 -5.46
N PRO A 106 -35.90 4.56 -6.54
CA PRO A 106 -36.86 3.55 -6.98
C PRO A 106 -36.17 2.23 -7.33
N ILE A 107 -36.85 1.10 -7.13
CA ILE A 107 -36.30 -0.23 -7.47
C ILE A 107 -36.49 -0.56 -8.96
N ALA A 108 -37.54 -0.01 -9.58
CA ALA A 108 -37.88 -0.22 -10.99
C ALA A 108 -37.51 1.01 -11.83
N VAL A 109 -37.24 0.79 -13.12
CA VAL A 109 -37.14 1.86 -14.11
C VAL A 109 -38.55 2.14 -14.62
N GLU A 110 -39.12 3.28 -14.26
CA GLU A 110 -40.54 3.59 -14.57
C GLU A 110 -40.77 4.02 -16.02
N HIS A 111 -39.87 4.87 -16.54
CA HIS A 111 -39.97 5.45 -17.88
C HIS A 111 -38.62 5.30 -18.62
N PRO A 112 -38.22 4.06 -18.94
CA PRO A 112 -36.94 3.83 -19.61
C PRO A 112 -36.94 4.45 -21.01
N ASP A 113 -35.79 4.99 -21.42
CA ASP A 113 -35.52 5.25 -22.84
C ASP A 113 -35.62 3.95 -23.67
N ASP A 114 -35.83 4.05 -24.98
CA ASP A 114 -35.94 2.91 -25.90
C ASP A 114 -34.71 1.98 -25.81
N HIS A 115 -33.50 2.53 -25.68
CA HIS A 115 -32.28 1.75 -25.50
C HIS A 115 -32.28 1.00 -24.16
N THR A 116 -32.64 1.69 -23.07
CA THR A 116 -32.75 1.11 -21.72
C THR A 116 -33.82 0.01 -21.70
N PHE A 117 -34.97 0.25 -22.33
CA PHE A 117 -36.06 -0.72 -22.44
C PHE A 117 -35.62 -1.98 -23.18
N ALA A 118 -34.89 -1.83 -24.29
CA ALA A 118 -34.38 -2.96 -25.05
C ALA A 118 -33.41 -3.84 -24.23
N MET A 119 -32.53 -3.22 -23.44
CA MET A 119 -31.64 -3.95 -22.52
C MET A 119 -32.43 -4.63 -21.39
N LEU A 120 -33.39 -3.94 -20.78
CA LEU A 120 -34.27 -4.54 -19.75
C LEU A 120 -35.04 -5.75 -20.30
N HIS A 121 -35.51 -5.68 -21.54
CA HIS A 121 -36.18 -6.78 -22.21
C HIS A 121 -35.23 -7.97 -22.46
N LEU A 122 -34.02 -7.72 -22.95
CA LEU A 122 -32.99 -8.74 -23.17
C LEU A 122 -32.69 -9.48 -21.86
N MET A 123 -32.41 -8.74 -20.79
CA MET A 123 -32.08 -9.32 -19.48
C MET A 123 -33.20 -10.20 -18.94
N ARG A 124 -34.45 -9.74 -19.06
CA ARG A 124 -35.64 -10.48 -18.59
C ARG A 124 -35.90 -11.76 -19.37
N THR A 125 -35.61 -11.77 -20.68
CA THR A 125 -35.85 -12.93 -21.56
C THR A 125 -34.69 -13.92 -21.56
N ASN A 126 -33.53 -13.54 -21.02
CA ASN A 126 -32.31 -14.33 -20.98
C ASN A 126 -31.68 -14.39 -19.57
N PRO A 127 -32.41 -14.82 -18.53
CA PRO A 127 -31.85 -14.95 -17.19
C PRO A 127 -30.73 -16.01 -17.17
N GLY A 128 -29.57 -15.68 -16.59
CA GLY A 128 -28.43 -16.62 -16.46
C GLY A 128 -27.77 -17.05 -17.78
N ASN A 129 -28.24 -16.56 -18.93
CA ASN A 129 -27.73 -16.97 -20.24
C ASN A 129 -26.47 -16.18 -20.62
N ARG A 130 -25.29 -16.77 -20.41
CA ARG A 130 -23.99 -16.20 -20.82
C ARG A 130 -23.93 -15.86 -22.32
N GLY A 131 -24.64 -16.58 -23.17
CA GLY A 131 -24.68 -16.32 -24.62
C GLY A 131 -25.28 -14.95 -24.99
N ALA A 132 -26.04 -14.32 -24.09
CA ALA A 132 -26.62 -13.00 -24.29
C ALA A 132 -25.66 -11.85 -23.97
N LEU A 133 -24.45 -12.12 -23.44
CA LEU A 133 -23.50 -11.06 -23.05
C LEU A 133 -23.03 -10.20 -24.23
N ALA A 134 -22.72 -10.83 -25.37
CA ALA A 134 -22.26 -10.09 -26.56
C ALA A 134 -23.31 -9.08 -27.03
N GLU A 135 -24.57 -9.51 -27.10
CA GLU A 135 -25.69 -8.63 -27.46
C GLU A 135 -25.93 -7.55 -26.39
N PHE A 136 -25.81 -7.89 -25.10
CA PHE A 136 -25.94 -6.92 -24.01
C PHE A 136 -24.90 -5.81 -24.12
N PHE A 137 -23.61 -6.15 -24.28
CA PHE A 137 -22.54 -5.17 -24.38
C PHE A 137 -22.65 -4.33 -25.67
N GLU A 138 -23.02 -4.94 -26.80
CA GLU A 138 -23.31 -4.19 -28.03
C GLU A 138 -24.43 -3.15 -27.82
N ARG A 139 -25.54 -3.56 -27.19
CA ARG A 139 -26.66 -2.66 -26.87
C ARG A 139 -26.24 -1.57 -25.87
N TRP A 140 -25.43 -1.92 -24.88
CA TRP A 140 -24.87 -0.99 -23.90
C TRP A 140 -24.02 0.09 -24.56
N HIS A 141 -23.08 -0.29 -25.43
CA HIS A 141 -22.21 0.65 -26.16
C HIS A 141 -23.02 1.58 -27.06
N ASN A 142 -24.01 1.04 -27.77
CA ASN A 142 -24.93 1.83 -28.59
C ASN A 142 -25.75 2.82 -27.75
N ALA A 143 -26.25 2.39 -26.58
CA ALA A 143 -27.00 3.24 -25.67
C ALA A 143 -26.12 4.36 -25.08
N LEU A 144 -24.89 4.03 -24.67
CA LEU A 144 -23.94 5.00 -24.14
C LEU A 144 -23.54 6.05 -25.19
N ALA A 145 -23.35 5.62 -26.44
CA ALA A 145 -23.05 6.52 -27.55
C ALA A 145 -24.23 7.45 -27.91
N ALA A 146 -25.46 6.96 -27.82
CA ALA A 146 -26.67 7.72 -28.16
C ALA A 146 -27.12 8.68 -27.05
N LEU A 147 -27.10 8.22 -25.80
CA LEU A 147 -27.67 8.94 -24.64
C LEU A 147 -26.63 9.71 -23.82
N GLY A 148 -25.36 9.31 -23.91
CA GLY A 148 -24.27 9.85 -23.09
C GLY A 148 -24.20 9.22 -21.69
N PRO A 149 -23.04 9.34 -21.00
CA PRO A 149 -22.80 8.72 -19.69
C PRO A 149 -23.64 9.30 -18.55
N ASP A 150 -24.07 10.55 -18.68
CA ASP A 150 -24.83 11.27 -17.64
C ASP A 150 -26.36 11.14 -17.80
N HIS A 151 -26.81 10.26 -18.70
CA HIS A 151 -28.25 10.04 -18.91
C HIS A 151 -28.93 9.56 -17.61
N PRO A 152 -30.17 10.02 -17.28
CA PRO A 152 -30.84 9.67 -16.03
C PRO A 152 -30.96 8.17 -15.76
N ASP A 153 -31.20 7.36 -16.80
CA ASP A 153 -31.26 5.90 -16.67
C ASP A 153 -29.92 5.28 -16.23
N PHE A 154 -28.78 5.94 -16.48
CA PHE A 154 -27.45 5.46 -16.14
C PHE A 154 -26.92 5.98 -14.79
N THR A 155 -27.78 6.63 -14.02
CA THR A 155 -27.46 7.07 -12.65
C THR A 155 -26.89 5.91 -11.82
N PHE A 156 -25.80 6.17 -11.10
CA PHE A 156 -25.14 5.18 -10.27
C PHE A 156 -24.96 5.66 -8.82
N PRO A 157 -25.48 4.94 -7.82
CA PRO A 157 -26.43 3.82 -7.93
C PRO A 157 -27.81 4.25 -8.46
N GLY A 158 -28.45 3.38 -9.25
CA GLY A 158 -29.75 3.65 -9.88
C GLY A 158 -30.51 2.36 -10.25
N PRO A 159 -31.81 2.45 -10.61
CA PRO A 159 -32.66 1.28 -10.83
C PRO A 159 -32.16 0.39 -11.98
N PHE A 160 -31.76 0.98 -13.10
CA PHE A 160 -31.18 0.23 -14.21
C PHE A 160 -29.83 -0.40 -13.82
N ALA A 161 -28.92 0.39 -13.23
CA ALA A 161 -27.63 -0.11 -12.72
C ALA A 161 -27.82 -1.35 -11.84
N ARG A 162 -28.79 -1.28 -10.92
CA ARG A 162 -29.15 -2.40 -10.05
C ARG A 162 -29.62 -3.63 -10.82
N LEU A 163 -30.52 -3.48 -11.78
CA LEU A 163 -31.01 -4.61 -12.56
C LEU A 163 -29.91 -5.21 -13.45
N ALA A 164 -29.12 -4.37 -14.11
CA ALA A 164 -28.03 -4.78 -14.99
C ALA A 164 -26.93 -5.52 -14.24
N ILE A 165 -26.44 -4.96 -13.14
CA ILE A 165 -25.36 -5.58 -12.35
C ILE A 165 -25.83 -6.90 -11.75
N ARG A 166 -27.06 -6.96 -11.21
CA ARG A 166 -27.62 -8.22 -10.68
C ARG A 166 -27.81 -9.29 -11.75
N TRP A 167 -28.15 -8.89 -12.98
CA TRP A 167 -28.27 -9.82 -14.09
C TRP A 167 -26.90 -10.36 -14.53
N LEU A 168 -25.89 -9.49 -14.65
CA LEU A 168 -24.51 -9.88 -14.94
C LEU A 168 -23.92 -10.80 -13.87
N ASP A 169 -24.11 -10.44 -12.60
CA ASP A 169 -23.76 -11.28 -11.45
C ASP A 169 -24.42 -12.66 -11.52
N GLY A 170 -25.71 -12.70 -11.87
CA GLY A 170 -26.44 -13.95 -12.08
C GLY A 170 -25.80 -14.85 -13.14
N ILE A 171 -25.32 -14.27 -14.26
CA ILE A 171 -24.59 -15.01 -15.29
C ILE A 171 -23.25 -15.53 -14.77
N GLY A 172 -22.46 -14.69 -14.11
CA GLY A 172 -21.13 -15.06 -13.62
C GLY A 172 -21.16 -16.16 -12.55
N MET A 173 -22.26 -16.20 -11.79
CA MET A 173 -22.49 -17.10 -10.66
C MET A 173 -23.46 -18.25 -10.95
N GLU A 174 -23.93 -18.44 -12.19
CA GLU A 174 -24.92 -19.47 -12.54
C GLU A 174 -24.42 -20.89 -12.18
N PRO A 175 -25.25 -21.75 -11.56
CA PRO A 175 -24.90 -23.15 -11.34
C PRO A 175 -24.55 -23.86 -12.67
N GLY A 176 -23.35 -24.44 -12.74
CA GLY A 176 -22.77 -25.00 -13.97
C GLY A 176 -21.61 -24.18 -14.53
N GLU A 177 -21.56 -22.88 -14.23
CA GLU A 177 -20.42 -22.00 -14.53
C GLU A 177 -19.39 -21.95 -13.39
N VAL A 178 -19.77 -22.45 -12.21
CA VAL A 178 -18.98 -22.41 -10.98
C VAL A 178 -18.89 -23.81 -10.40
N ALA A 179 -17.67 -24.27 -10.14
CA ALA A 179 -17.40 -25.58 -9.55
C ALA A 179 -17.63 -25.59 -8.04
N GLN A 180 -17.37 -24.46 -7.37
CA GLN A 180 -17.47 -24.37 -5.92
C GLN A 180 -17.84 -22.96 -5.44
N TYR A 181 -18.74 -22.89 -4.46
CA TYR A 181 -19.14 -21.65 -3.80
C TYR A 181 -18.75 -21.67 -2.32
N LEU A 182 -18.01 -20.65 -1.92
CA LEU A 182 -17.63 -20.37 -0.55
C LEU A 182 -18.06 -18.96 -0.18
N SER A 183 -18.22 -18.73 1.11
CA SER A 183 -18.51 -17.41 1.66
C SER A 183 -17.57 -17.10 2.81
N GLN A 184 -17.08 -15.87 2.86
CA GLN A 184 -16.14 -15.45 3.91
C GLN A 184 -16.77 -15.44 5.32
N SER A 185 -18.10 -15.39 5.43
CA SER A 185 -18.82 -15.32 6.70
C SER A 185 -20.24 -15.86 6.58
N LYS A 186 -20.88 -16.20 7.71
CA LYS A 186 -22.30 -16.58 7.72
C LYS A 186 -23.19 -15.41 7.35
N THR A 187 -22.77 -14.20 7.68
CA THR A 187 -23.45 -12.94 7.38
C THR A 187 -23.58 -12.79 5.87
N VAL A 188 -22.46 -12.88 5.13
CA VAL A 188 -22.44 -12.82 3.66
C VAL A 188 -23.24 -13.96 3.05
N ALA A 189 -23.11 -15.19 3.56
CA ALA A 189 -23.84 -16.36 3.05
C ALA A 189 -25.37 -16.25 3.18
N ARG A 190 -25.87 -15.46 4.13
CA ARG A 190 -27.30 -15.27 4.38
C ARG A 190 -27.90 -14.07 3.66
N ARG A 191 -27.09 -13.22 3.03
CA ARG A 191 -27.59 -12.03 2.35
C ARG A 191 -28.37 -12.40 1.09
N GLU A 192 -29.51 -11.75 0.94
CA GLU A 192 -30.40 -11.98 -0.18
C GLU A 192 -29.71 -11.62 -1.51
N GLY A 193 -29.74 -12.56 -2.45
CA GLY A 193 -29.25 -12.36 -3.82
C GLY A 193 -27.73 -12.43 -3.99
N TYR A 194 -26.93 -12.64 -2.94
CA TYR A 194 -25.48 -12.81 -3.06
C TYR A 194 -25.09 -14.14 -3.72
N PHE A 195 -25.95 -15.15 -3.59
CA PHE A 195 -25.77 -16.46 -4.20
C PHE A 195 -27.04 -16.87 -4.95
N PRO A 196 -26.94 -17.76 -5.96
CA PRO A 196 -28.10 -18.41 -6.54
C PRO A 196 -28.93 -19.11 -5.45
N THR A 197 -30.26 -19.10 -5.58
CA THR A 197 -31.18 -19.61 -4.54
C THR A 197 -31.05 -21.12 -4.29
N THR A 198 -30.45 -21.86 -5.21
CA THR A 198 -30.19 -23.29 -5.10
C THR A 198 -28.84 -23.61 -4.44
N VAL A 199 -28.01 -22.60 -4.18
CA VAL A 199 -26.64 -22.75 -3.67
C VAL A 199 -26.61 -22.50 -2.17
N SER A 200 -26.00 -23.41 -1.42
CA SER A 200 -25.62 -23.22 -0.02
C SER A 200 -24.08 -23.19 0.07
N PRO A 201 -23.45 -22.01 0.20
CA PRO A 201 -22.00 -21.92 0.16
C PRO A 201 -21.35 -22.50 1.42
N ARG A 202 -20.15 -23.09 1.27
CA ARG A 202 -19.31 -23.46 2.43
C ARG A 202 -18.82 -22.18 3.11
N ILE A 203 -18.98 -22.07 4.43
CA ILE A 203 -18.44 -20.94 5.17
C ILE A 203 -16.96 -21.18 5.44
N VAL A 204 -16.14 -20.17 5.14
CA VAL A 204 -14.70 -20.18 5.41
C VAL A 204 -14.30 -18.80 5.89
N ASN A 205 -13.87 -18.67 7.14
CA ASN A 205 -13.46 -17.37 7.66
C ASN A 205 -12.02 -17.07 7.23
N LEU A 206 -11.79 -15.87 6.68
CA LEU A 206 -10.46 -15.44 6.28
C LEU A 206 -9.65 -14.99 7.50
N PRO A 207 -8.43 -15.52 7.73
CA PRO A 207 -7.60 -15.10 8.84
C PRO A 207 -7.23 -13.60 8.75
N GLY A 208 -7.40 -12.88 9.86
CA GLY A 208 -6.94 -11.50 10.04
C GLY A 208 -5.69 -11.40 10.93
N LYS A 209 -4.91 -12.49 11.05
CA LYS A 209 -3.81 -12.58 12.02
C LYS A 209 -2.67 -11.62 11.65
N LEU A 210 -2.33 -10.75 12.59
CA LEU A 210 -1.13 -9.92 12.53
C LEU A 210 0.01 -10.57 13.34
N PRO A 211 1.29 -10.24 13.04
CA PRO A 211 2.40 -10.60 13.92
C PRO A 211 2.14 -10.10 15.35
N LEU A 212 2.49 -10.89 16.35
CA LEU A 212 2.28 -10.49 17.75
C LEU A 212 3.24 -9.34 18.09
N ALA A 213 2.70 -8.21 18.55
CA ALA A 213 3.49 -7.06 18.97
C ALA A 213 3.96 -7.16 20.43
N PRO A 214 5.06 -6.47 20.79
CA PRO A 214 5.46 -6.32 22.18
C PRO A 214 4.45 -5.46 22.96
N ILE A 215 4.41 -5.68 24.27
CA ILE A 215 3.71 -4.83 25.22
C ILE A 215 4.63 -3.65 25.59
N ASN A 216 4.10 -2.42 25.57
CA ASN A 216 4.82 -1.21 25.93
C ASN A 216 4.23 -0.54 27.18
N ASP A 217 4.74 0.64 27.54
CA ASP A 217 4.35 1.41 28.72
C ASP A 217 2.96 2.07 28.61
N GLU A 218 2.41 2.17 27.40
CA GLU A 218 1.05 2.64 27.15
C GLU A 218 -0.01 1.52 27.20
N HIS A 219 0.38 0.29 27.57
CA HIS A 219 -0.54 -0.85 27.55
C HIS A 219 -1.78 -0.62 28.44
N GLY A 220 -2.95 -0.70 27.82
CA GLY A 220 -4.24 -0.56 28.49
C GLY A 220 -4.63 0.88 28.81
N THR A 221 -3.94 1.89 28.27
CA THR A 221 -4.21 3.31 28.61
C THR A 221 -5.13 4.03 27.61
N TYR A 222 -5.37 3.46 26.43
CA TYR A 222 -6.17 4.06 25.37
C TYR A 222 -7.11 3.07 24.68
N LEU A 223 -8.15 3.60 24.03
CA LEU A 223 -9.00 2.88 23.08
C LEU A 223 -8.46 3.08 21.66
N PHE A 224 -8.55 2.07 20.81
CA PHE A 224 -8.02 2.15 19.44
C PHE A 224 -8.97 1.56 18.41
N THR A 225 -9.13 2.25 17.28
CA THR A 225 -9.81 1.69 16.11
C THR A 225 -9.08 2.09 14.83
N ALA A 226 -9.02 1.17 13.86
CA ALA A 226 -8.45 1.43 12.55
C ALA A 226 -9.50 1.14 11.48
N SER A 227 -10.02 2.16 10.80
CA SER A 227 -11.10 2.01 9.83
C SER A 227 -11.07 3.08 8.76
N ARG A 228 -11.68 2.80 7.60
CA ARG A 228 -12.07 3.88 6.69
C ARG A 228 -13.01 4.85 7.40
N LEU A 229 -12.84 6.14 7.12
CA LEU A 229 -13.68 7.21 7.65
C LEU A 229 -14.87 7.45 6.70
N ASP A 230 -15.75 6.46 6.62
CA ASP A 230 -16.98 6.49 5.84
C ASP A 230 -18.19 6.04 6.66
N GLY A 231 -19.39 6.34 6.15
CA GLY A 231 -20.65 6.24 6.90
C GLY A 231 -20.91 4.86 7.51
N PRO A 232 -20.75 3.74 6.76
CA PRO A 232 -20.99 2.40 7.29
C PRO A 232 -20.13 2.02 8.51
N LYS A 233 -18.99 2.69 8.74
CA LYS A 233 -18.10 2.36 9.88
C LYS A 233 -18.53 3.02 11.19
N ARG A 234 -19.49 3.96 11.13
CA ARG A 234 -20.13 4.63 12.28
C ARG A 234 -19.15 5.15 13.33
N LEU A 235 -18.08 5.80 12.90
CA LEU A 235 -17.16 6.46 13.84
C LEU A 235 -17.81 7.66 14.53
N ASP A 236 -18.88 8.20 13.95
CA ASP A 236 -19.69 9.23 14.56
C ASP A 236 -20.44 8.72 15.81
N LEU A 237 -20.96 7.48 15.77
CA LEU A 237 -21.51 6.79 16.93
C LEU A 237 -20.45 6.57 18.03
N LEU A 238 -19.22 6.23 17.63
CA LEU A 238 -18.11 6.05 18.57
C LEU A 238 -17.71 7.37 19.24
N ILE A 239 -17.60 8.45 18.47
CA ILE A 239 -17.28 9.79 18.99
C ILE A 239 -18.33 10.22 20.01
N ASP A 240 -19.63 10.09 19.71
CA ASP A 240 -20.68 10.41 20.65
C ASP A 240 -20.65 9.53 21.91
N ALA A 241 -20.27 8.26 21.76
CA ALA A 241 -20.20 7.33 22.89
C ALA A 241 -19.13 7.74 23.91
N MET A 242 -18.09 8.48 23.52
CA MET A 242 -17.04 8.95 24.42
C MET A 242 -17.57 9.88 25.52
N ALA A 243 -18.68 10.61 25.29
CA ALA A 243 -19.32 11.42 26.33
C ALA A 243 -19.82 10.58 27.54
N HIS A 244 -19.97 9.26 27.37
CA HIS A 244 -20.37 8.33 28.42
C HIS A 244 -19.20 7.50 28.98
N VAL A 245 -17.98 7.69 28.49
CA VAL A 245 -16.77 7.02 28.99
C VAL A 245 -16.13 7.88 30.09
N PRO A 246 -15.99 7.37 31.32
CA PRO A 246 -15.41 8.13 32.43
C PRO A 246 -13.90 8.26 32.32
N GLY A 247 -13.34 9.33 32.92
CA GLY A 247 -11.90 9.54 32.99
C GLY A 247 -11.29 10.10 31.70
N ASP A 248 -9.95 10.16 31.69
CA ASP A 248 -9.14 10.77 30.62
C ASP A 248 -8.56 9.72 29.67
N VAL A 249 -9.35 8.69 29.34
CA VAL A 249 -8.92 7.61 28.43
C VAL A 249 -8.97 8.11 26.99
N GLU A 250 -7.83 8.11 26.32
CA GLU A 250 -7.71 8.55 24.93
C GLU A 250 -8.42 7.58 23.98
N LEU A 251 -9.08 8.11 22.95
CA LEU A 251 -9.54 7.36 21.78
C LEU A 251 -8.66 7.71 20.58
N ARG A 252 -7.90 6.74 20.09
CA ARG A 252 -7.05 6.85 18.91
C ARG A 252 -7.74 6.26 17.68
N ILE A 253 -7.95 7.08 16.66
CA ILE A 253 -8.62 6.72 15.41
C ILE A 253 -7.61 6.74 14.27
N ALA A 254 -7.27 5.56 13.75
CA ALA A 254 -6.46 5.40 12.54
C ALA A 254 -7.35 5.26 11.29
N GLY A 255 -6.98 5.95 10.22
CA GLY A 255 -7.60 5.82 8.91
C GLY A 255 -7.81 7.14 8.17
N THR A 256 -8.29 7.00 6.93
CA THR A 256 -8.66 8.12 6.06
C THR A 256 -10.01 7.84 5.41
N GLY A 257 -10.70 8.89 4.95
CA GLY A 257 -12.00 8.76 4.29
C GLY A 257 -12.71 10.10 4.15
N ALA A 258 -13.79 10.10 3.38
CA ALA A 258 -14.52 11.30 2.99
C ALA A 258 -15.14 12.05 4.19
N LEU A 259 -15.45 11.34 5.28
CA LEU A 259 -16.08 11.95 6.47
C LEU A 259 -15.08 12.51 7.48
N ARG A 260 -13.78 12.53 7.17
CA ARG A 260 -12.75 12.96 8.13
C ARG A 260 -13.04 14.34 8.74
N ALA A 261 -13.31 15.34 7.91
CA ALA A 261 -13.55 16.71 8.37
C ALA A 261 -14.77 16.82 9.28
N ASP A 262 -15.87 16.14 8.93
CA ASP A 262 -17.10 16.12 9.73
C ASP A 262 -16.88 15.42 11.08
N LEU A 263 -16.12 14.32 11.09
CA LEU A 263 -15.78 13.58 12.30
C LEU A 263 -14.85 14.40 13.22
N GLU A 264 -13.84 15.07 12.67
CA GLU A 264 -12.95 15.97 13.43
C GLU A 264 -13.75 17.15 14.03
N ALA A 265 -14.68 17.74 13.27
CA ALA A 265 -15.55 18.80 13.77
C ALA A 265 -16.48 18.30 14.90
N ARG A 266 -17.00 17.08 14.79
CA ARG A 266 -17.82 16.44 15.83
C ARG A 266 -17.02 16.14 17.11
N ALA A 267 -15.74 15.77 16.96
CA ALA A 267 -14.83 15.48 18.05
C ALA A 267 -14.20 16.72 18.70
N ALA A 268 -14.30 17.91 18.09
CA ALA A 268 -13.58 19.12 18.53
C ALA A 268 -13.84 19.54 19.98
N GLY A 269 -14.95 19.11 20.59
CA GLY A 269 -15.28 19.36 21.99
C GLY A 269 -14.67 18.39 23.00
N ASP A 270 -14.03 17.31 22.56
CA ASP A 270 -13.47 16.25 23.41
C ASP A 270 -11.96 16.07 23.13
N PRO A 271 -11.07 16.61 23.99
CA PRO A 271 -9.62 16.56 23.77
C PRO A 271 -9.03 15.15 23.87
N ARG A 272 -9.82 14.14 24.28
CA ARG A 272 -9.40 12.74 24.37
C ARG A 272 -9.37 12.03 23.01
N ILE A 273 -9.92 12.64 21.96
CA ILE A 273 -10.08 11.99 20.65
C ILE A 273 -8.98 12.44 19.69
N SER A 274 -8.16 11.49 19.24
CA SER A 274 -7.01 11.73 18.36
C SER A 274 -7.18 11.03 17.01
N PHE A 275 -7.03 11.78 15.91
CA PHE A 275 -7.02 11.22 14.56
C PHE A 275 -5.57 11.02 14.09
N LEU A 276 -5.14 9.77 13.95
CA LEU A 276 -3.78 9.39 13.56
C LEU A 276 -3.54 9.49 12.04
N GLY A 277 -4.60 9.63 11.25
CA GLY A 277 -4.52 9.62 9.79
C GLY A 277 -4.15 8.24 9.23
N PHE A 278 -3.45 8.21 8.10
CA PHE A 278 -2.98 6.94 7.54
C PHE A 278 -1.90 6.31 8.42
N THR A 279 -2.21 5.15 9.00
CA THR A 279 -1.27 4.38 9.80
C THR A 279 -0.67 3.24 8.98
N ARG A 280 0.65 3.10 9.03
CA ARG A 280 1.35 2.04 8.32
C ARG A 280 1.02 0.67 8.91
N ASN A 281 1.02 -0.35 8.05
CA ASN A 281 0.65 -1.72 8.43
C ASN A 281 1.55 -2.36 9.49
N ASP A 282 2.81 -1.92 9.62
CA ASP A 282 3.76 -2.39 10.61
C ASP A 282 3.52 -1.81 12.02
N LEU A 283 2.81 -0.69 12.13
CA LEU A 283 2.46 -0.05 13.41
C LEU A 283 1.12 -0.54 13.96
N LEU A 284 0.22 -1.03 13.10
CA LEU A 284 -1.10 -1.52 13.51
C LEU A 284 -1.03 -2.60 14.62
N PRO A 285 -0.14 -3.62 14.57
CA PRO A 285 -0.07 -4.63 15.60
C PRO A 285 0.20 -4.04 17.00
N GLU A 286 1.10 -3.06 17.10
CA GLU A 286 1.45 -2.43 18.37
C GLU A 286 0.29 -1.58 18.92
N LEU A 287 -0.40 -0.84 18.05
CA LEU A 287 -1.58 -0.05 18.43
C LEU A 287 -2.74 -0.92 18.91
N TYR A 288 -2.95 -2.07 18.26
CA TYR A 288 -3.93 -3.05 18.73
C TYR A 288 -3.52 -3.66 20.06
N ARG A 289 -2.27 -4.12 20.17
CA ARG A 289 -1.76 -4.85 21.34
C ARG A 289 -1.74 -4.03 22.62
N ASN A 290 -1.49 -2.72 22.50
CA ASN A 290 -1.38 -1.84 23.65
C ASN A 290 -2.67 -1.06 23.96
N ALA A 291 -3.70 -1.16 23.12
CA ALA A 291 -5.02 -0.64 23.46
C ALA A 291 -5.67 -1.43 24.61
N LEU A 292 -6.43 -0.74 25.44
CA LEU A 292 -7.36 -1.33 26.42
C LEU A 292 -8.44 -2.14 25.72
N ALA A 293 -9.03 -1.58 24.66
CA ALA A 293 -10.06 -2.22 23.87
C ALA A 293 -10.16 -1.60 22.48
N VAL A 294 -10.73 -2.38 21.55
CA VAL A 294 -10.98 -1.99 20.17
C VAL A 294 -12.48 -1.82 19.95
N PRO A 295 -13.00 -0.58 19.95
CA PRO A 295 -14.35 -0.33 19.46
C PRO A 295 -14.40 -0.50 17.94
N PHE A 296 -15.20 -1.45 17.47
CA PHE A 296 -15.49 -1.65 16.06
C PHE A 296 -16.99 -1.77 15.84
N LEU A 297 -17.60 -0.67 15.38
CA LEU A 297 -19.05 -0.46 15.38
C LEU A 297 -19.65 -0.37 13.95
N PRO A 298 -19.19 -1.12 12.95
CA PRO A 298 -19.70 -0.96 11.58
C PRO A 298 -21.17 -1.36 11.51
N TYR A 299 -21.95 -0.87 10.56
CA TYR A 299 -23.29 -1.36 10.24
C TYR A 299 -23.22 -2.46 9.20
N ASP A 300 -23.75 -3.64 9.52
CA ASP A 300 -23.84 -4.80 8.63
C ASP A 300 -22.54 -5.04 7.83
N GLU A 301 -21.42 -5.19 8.53
CA GLU A 301 -20.11 -5.51 7.95
C GLU A 301 -20.07 -6.94 7.41
N ASP A 302 -19.28 -7.18 6.37
CA ASP A 302 -19.22 -8.52 5.76
C ASP A 302 -18.57 -9.55 6.69
N LEU A 303 -17.30 -9.30 7.07
CA LEU A 303 -16.51 -10.16 7.95
C LEU A 303 -16.03 -9.40 9.19
N GLY A 304 -15.44 -8.22 8.98
CA GLY A 304 -14.86 -7.42 10.05
C GLY A 304 -13.45 -7.86 10.45
N LEU A 305 -12.49 -7.75 9.53
CA LEU A 305 -11.09 -8.13 9.78
C LEU A 305 -10.47 -7.44 11.01
N ILE A 306 -10.89 -6.21 11.32
CA ILE A 306 -10.48 -5.46 12.52
C ILE A 306 -10.70 -6.27 13.80
N THR A 307 -11.82 -7.01 13.90
CA THR A 307 -12.08 -7.90 15.04
C THR A 307 -11.04 -9.01 15.15
N LEU A 308 -10.68 -9.63 14.02
CA LEU A 308 -9.68 -10.70 13.99
C LEU A 308 -8.26 -10.18 14.21
N GLU A 309 -7.96 -8.97 13.74
CA GLU A 309 -6.70 -8.26 13.98
C GLU A 309 -6.54 -7.95 15.48
N ALA A 310 -7.58 -7.41 16.12
CA ALA A 310 -7.59 -7.18 17.57
C ALA A 310 -7.44 -8.48 18.36
N PHE A 311 -8.18 -9.54 17.98
CA PHE A 311 -8.06 -10.86 18.61
C PHE A 311 -6.64 -11.42 18.47
N SER A 312 -5.98 -11.22 17.33
CA SER A 312 -4.59 -11.68 17.13
C SER A 312 -3.61 -11.06 18.13
N GLN A 313 -3.95 -9.87 18.65
CA GLN A 313 -3.17 -9.15 19.66
C GLN A 313 -3.69 -9.35 21.10
N ALA A 314 -4.63 -10.27 21.32
CA ALA A 314 -5.29 -10.50 22.60
C ALA A 314 -5.96 -9.26 23.20
N THR A 315 -6.55 -8.42 22.35
CA THR A 315 -7.22 -7.18 22.75
C THR A 315 -8.73 -7.34 22.67
N ALA A 316 -9.43 -6.92 23.72
CA ALA A 316 -10.89 -6.98 23.77
C ALA A 316 -11.54 -6.13 22.67
N VAL A 317 -12.66 -6.60 22.12
CA VAL A 317 -13.44 -5.88 21.11
C VAL A 317 -14.79 -5.47 21.69
N VAL A 318 -15.20 -4.23 21.43
CA VAL A 318 -16.57 -3.78 21.64
C VAL A 318 -17.23 -3.59 20.28
N THR A 319 -18.34 -4.28 20.04
CA THR A 319 -19.13 -4.15 18.81
C THR A 319 -20.61 -3.95 19.13
N VAL A 320 -21.46 -3.89 18.11
CA VAL A 320 -22.90 -3.62 18.25
C VAL A 320 -23.75 -4.73 17.65
N THR A 321 -25.00 -4.82 18.09
CA THR A 321 -25.94 -5.91 17.74
C THR A 321 -26.22 -6.02 16.23
N ASP A 322 -26.14 -4.92 15.51
CA ASP A 322 -26.35 -4.82 14.05
C ASP A 322 -25.04 -4.76 13.26
N ALA A 323 -23.91 -5.17 13.86
CA ALA A 323 -22.61 -5.03 13.21
C ALA A 323 -22.33 -5.97 12.04
N GLY A 324 -23.14 -7.02 11.85
CA GLY A 324 -22.91 -8.05 10.82
C GLY A 324 -21.79 -9.01 11.24
N GLY A 325 -20.81 -9.24 10.36
CA GLY A 325 -19.70 -10.18 10.50
C GLY A 325 -19.00 -10.19 11.88
N PRO A 326 -18.68 -9.04 12.51
CA PRO A 326 -18.12 -8.98 13.86
C PRO A 326 -18.89 -9.79 14.90
N THR A 327 -20.22 -9.84 14.81
CA THR A 327 -21.08 -10.58 15.75
C THR A 327 -20.92 -12.11 15.66
N GLU A 328 -20.27 -12.62 14.61
CA GLU A 328 -19.91 -14.03 14.49
C GLU A 328 -18.77 -14.41 15.44
N PHE A 329 -17.90 -13.45 15.75
CA PHE A 329 -16.67 -13.64 16.54
C PHE A 329 -16.77 -13.06 17.94
N VAL A 330 -17.35 -11.86 18.08
CA VAL A 330 -17.56 -11.20 19.36
C VAL A 330 -18.82 -11.76 20.02
N LYS A 331 -18.64 -12.45 21.14
CA LYS A 331 -19.70 -13.01 21.98
C LYS A 331 -19.71 -12.24 23.28
N ASP A 332 -20.85 -11.60 23.56
CA ASP A 332 -21.00 -10.70 24.70
C ASP A 332 -20.61 -11.38 26.03
N GLY A 333 -19.71 -10.74 26.76
CA GLY A 333 -19.16 -11.24 28.02
C GLY A 333 -18.24 -12.45 27.89
N VAL A 334 -17.92 -12.90 26.67
CA VAL A 334 -17.08 -14.09 26.45
C VAL A 334 -15.82 -13.74 25.65
N THR A 335 -15.95 -13.14 24.47
CA THR A 335 -14.80 -12.75 23.62
C THR A 335 -14.74 -11.25 23.35
N GLY A 336 -15.62 -10.49 24.00
CA GLY A 336 -15.75 -9.05 23.91
C GLY A 336 -17.11 -8.61 24.45
N LEU A 337 -17.51 -7.37 24.17
CA LEU A 337 -18.82 -6.84 24.57
C LEU A 337 -19.65 -6.49 23.33
N VAL A 338 -20.96 -6.74 23.40
CA VAL A 338 -21.91 -6.37 22.34
C VAL A 338 -22.92 -5.38 22.92
N ALA A 339 -22.95 -4.18 22.36
CA ALA A 339 -23.84 -3.09 22.77
C ALA A 339 -25.00 -2.87 21.79
N GLU A 340 -26.03 -2.16 22.21
CA GLU A 340 -26.99 -1.59 21.27
C GLU A 340 -26.36 -0.42 20.50
N PRO A 341 -26.74 -0.16 19.23
CA PRO A 341 -26.12 0.84 18.36
C PRO A 341 -26.56 2.27 18.71
N ASN A 342 -26.36 2.67 19.97
CA ASN A 342 -26.58 4.03 20.45
C ASN A 342 -25.43 4.47 21.40
N PRO A 343 -25.14 5.78 21.47
CA PRO A 343 -23.98 6.29 22.21
C PRO A 343 -23.93 5.85 23.67
N ALA A 344 -25.06 5.86 24.37
CA ALA A 344 -25.12 5.53 25.79
C ALA A 344 -24.78 4.04 26.04
N SER A 345 -25.31 3.13 25.22
CA SER A 345 -25.01 1.70 25.35
C SER A 345 -23.56 1.37 25.01
N VAL A 346 -23.03 1.96 23.92
CA VAL A 346 -21.63 1.76 23.52
C VAL A 346 -20.69 2.32 24.58
N GLY A 347 -20.94 3.54 25.05
CA GLY A 347 -20.12 4.17 26.07
C GLY A 347 -20.19 3.45 27.41
N SER A 348 -21.34 2.88 27.77
CA SER A 348 -21.45 2.01 28.96
C SER A 348 -20.60 0.74 28.84
N ALA A 349 -20.55 0.10 27.66
CA ALA A 349 -19.68 -1.05 27.43
C ALA A 349 -18.20 -0.68 27.53
N LEU A 350 -17.78 0.44 26.94
CA LEU A 350 -16.41 0.95 27.05
C LEU A 350 -16.06 1.34 28.49
N ALA A 351 -16.97 2.02 29.19
CA ALA A 351 -16.80 2.41 30.59
C ALA A 351 -16.60 1.20 31.52
N ARG A 352 -17.26 0.07 31.24
CA ARG A 352 -17.03 -1.19 31.98
C ARG A 352 -15.59 -1.68 31.84
N LEU A 353 -15.01 -1.61 30.65
CA LEU A 353 -13.62 -2.03 30.41
C LEU A 353 -12.61 -1.04 31.01
N VAL A 354 -12.93 0.27 30.98
CA VAL A 354 -12.12 1.30 31.66
C VAL A 354 -12.11 1.10 33.17
N ALA A 355 -13.25 0.75 33.76
CA ALA A 355 -13.35 0.49 35.20
C ALA A 355 -12.72 -0.84 35.63
N ASP A 356 -12.63 -1.82 34.72
CA ASP A 356 -12.07 -3.15 34.96
C ASP A 356 -11.16 -3.61 33.81
N PRO A 357 -9.89 -3.17 33.79
CA PRO A 357 -8.91 -3.62 32.79
C PRO A 357 -8.62 -5.12 32.84
N ALA A 358 -8.89 -5.79 33.98
CA ALA A 358 -8.72 -7.24 34.08
C ALA A 358 -9.77 -7.97 33.24
N LEU A 359 -11.02 -7.48 33.23
CA LEU A 359 -12.05 -7.96 32.31
C LEU A 359 -11.64 -7.76 30.85
N ALA A 360 -11.04 -6.62 30.50
CA ALA A 360 -10.54 -6.40 29.13
C ALA A 360 -9.48 -7.44 28.72
N ALA A 361 -8.53 -7.74 29.62
CA ALA A 361 -7.53 -8.78 29.38
C ALA A 361 -8.15 -10.19 29.25
N GLU A 362 -9.14 -10.53 30.07
CA GLU A 362 -9.86 -11.81 30.00
C GLU A 362 -10.59 -11.98 28.66
N LEU A 363 -11.37 -10.98 28.25
CA LEU A 363 -12.09 -10.98 26.98
C LEU A 363 -11.14 -11.01 25.79
N GLY A 364 -10.03 -10.28 25.87
CA GLY A 364 -8.98 -10.27 24.86
C GLY A 364 -8.30 -11.63 24.67
N ALA A 365 -7.94 -12.31 25.77
CA ALA A 365 -7.37 -13.66 25.74
C ALA A 365 -8.37 -14.70 25.17
N ALA A 366 -9.64 -14.61 25.55
CA ALA A 366 -10.69 -15.46 24.98
C ALA A 366 -10.91 -15.18 23.48
N GLY A 367 -10.86 -13.92 23.07
CA GLY A 367 -10.87 -13.50 21.67
C GLY A 367 -9.68 -14.07 20.89
N GLN A 368 -8.47 -14.01 21.44
CA GLN A 368 -7.27 -14.60 20.84
C GLN A 368 -7.44 -16.10 20.61
N ALA A 369 -7.81 -16.86 21.64
CA ALA A 369 -8.05 -18.30 21.53
C ALA A 369 -9.14 -18.66 20.51
N ARG A 370 -10.12 -17.76 20.30
CA ARG A 370 -11.14 -17.90 19.24
C ARG A 370 -10.57 -17.63 17.85
N GLY A 371 -9.78 -16.56 17.71
CA GLY A 371 -9.14 -16.15 16.46
C GLY A 371 -8.08 -17.14 15.97
N GLU A 372 -7.35 -17.79 16.87
CA GLU A 372 -6.35 -18.83 16.55
C GLU A 372 -6.94 -20.05 15.85
N ARG A 373 -8.25 -20.27 15.97
CA ARG A 373 -8.95 -21.36 15.27
C ARG A 373 -9.26 -21.02 13.81
N ILE A 374 -9.02 -19.80 13.37
CA ILE A 374 -9.24 -19.36 11.98
C ILE A 374 -7.88 -19.36 11.29
N THR A 375 -7.63 -20.37 10.48
CA THR A 375 -6.29 -20.63 9.94
C THR A 375 -6.27 -20.64 8.43
N TRP A 376 -5.08 -20.40 7.86
CA TRP A 376 -4.89 -20.47 6.42
C TRP A 376 -5.01 -21.90 5.89
N GLU A 377 -4.69 -22.89 6.73
CA GLU A 377 -4.88 -24.31 6.47
C GLU A 377 -6.35 -24.65 6.21
N GLU A 378 -7.28 -24.16 7.04
CA GLU A 378 -8.72 -24.35 6.82
C GLU A 378 -9.19 -23.65 5.53
N VAL A 379 -8.63 -22.48 5.21
CA VAL A 379 -8.94 -21.76 3.96
C VAL A 379 -8.49 -22.56 2.74
N VAL A 380 -7.24 -23.03 2.74
CA VAL A 380 -6.68 -23.83 1.64
C VAL A 380 -7.43 -25.14 1.48
N GLU A 381 -7.76 -25.83 2.57
CA GLU A 381 -8.57 -27.05 2.52
C GLU A 381 -9.97 -26.79 1.97
N ALA A 382 -10.59 -25.68 2.36
CA ALA A 382 -11.88 -25.31 1.82
C ALA A 382 -11.81 -25.03 0.31
N LEU A 383 -10.72 -24.40 -0.17
CA LEU A 383 -10.54 -24.04 -1.58
C LEU A 383 -10.10 -25.23 -2.46
N LEU A 384 -9.27 -26.14 -1.95
CA LEU A 384 -8.53 -27.13 -2.75
C LEU A 384 -8.70 -28.58 -2.27
N GLY A 385 -9.24 -28.82 -1.07
CA GLY A 385 -9.33 -30.15 -0.45
C GLY A 385 -8.09 -30.51 0.38
N ASP A 386 -7.88 -31.79 0.66
CA ASP A 386 -6.81 -32.29 1.55
C ASP A 386 -5.40 -32.33 0.91
N GLU A 387 -5.18 -31.62 -0.20
CA GLU A 387 -3.92 -31.59 -0.95
C GLU A 387 -2.88 -30.66 -0.28
N ARG A 388 -2.38 -31.05 0.89
CA ARG A 388 -1.34 -30.30 1.64
C ARG A 388 0.01 -31.01 1.59
N PHE A 389 1.09 -30.27 1.87
CA PHE A 389 2.36 -30.91 2.22
C PHE A 389 2.17 -31.81 3.44
N THR A 390 2.86 -32.94 3.44
CA THR A 390 3.07 -33.72 4.67
C THR A 390 3.85 -32.88 5.69
N PRO A 391 3.71 -33.12 7.01
CA PRO A 391 4.52 -32.43 8.01
C PRO A 391 6.03 -32.53 7.76
N GLU A 392 6.48 -33.63 7.18
CA GLU A 392 7.88 -33.87 6.80
C GLU A 392 8.30 -33.00 5.61
N GLU A 393 7.47 -32.90 4.56
CA GLU A 393 7.71 -32.00 3.42
C GLU A 393 7.64 -30.53 3.84
N GLN A 394 6.70 -30.16 4.70
CA GLN A 394 6.59 -28.80 5.20
C GLN A 394 7.78 -28.45 6.11
N ALA A 395 8.19 -29.36 6.99
CA ALA A 395 9.42 -29.19 7.76
C ALA A 395 10.66 -29.14 6.87
N ALA A 396 10.73 -29.91 5.78
CA ALA A 396 11.83 -29.87 4.83
C ALA A 396 11.83 -28.58 3.99
N ARG A 397 10.66 -28.05 3.61
CA ARG A 397 10.52 -26.74 2.92
C ARG A 397 10.79 -25.59 3.86
N THR A 398 10.29 -25.62 5.09
CA THR A 398 10.64 -24.66 6.13
C THR A 398 12.12 -24.76 6.47
N ALA A 399 12.70 -25.96 6.56
CA ALA A 399 14.14 -26.15 6.74
C ALA A 399 14.94 -25.76 5.50
N ALA A 400 14.40 -25.84 4.29
CA ALA A 400 15.03 -25.39 3.05
C ALA A 400 14.86 -23.89 2.81
N ALA A 401 13.79 -23.27 3.34
CA ALA A 401 13.59 -21.84 3.40
C ALA A 401 14.47 -21.23 4.50
N ILE A 402 14.49 -21.85 5.69
CA ILE A 402 15.42 -21.56 6.78
C ILE A 402 16.85 -21.90 6.37
N ALA A 403 17.11 -22.92 5.54
CA ALA A 403 18.44 -23.18 4.99
C ALA A 403 18.74 -22.27 3.82
N ALA A 404 17.78 -21.80 3.04
CA ALA A 404 18.02 -20.71 2.09
C ALA A 404 18.31 -19.39 2.82
N ASP A 405 17.72 -19.21 4.02
CA ASP A 405 17.99 -18.13 4.98
C ASP A 405 19.32 -18.35 5.75
N ALA A 406 19.68 -19.60 6.05
CA ALA A 406 20.87 -19.96 6.83
C ALA A 406 22.10 -20.20 5.94
N ASP A 407 21.90 -20.49 4.65
CA ASP A 407 22.90 -20.47 3.57
C ASP A 407 23.03 -19.03 3.02
N ARG A 408 22.04 -18.16 3.28
CA ARG A 408 22.23 -16.69 3.35
C ARG A 408 23.08 -16.27 4.57
N ASP A 409 22.92 -16.95 5.71
CA ASP A 409 23.68 -16.72 6.96
C ASP A 409 25.08 -17.40 6.99
N ARG A 410 25.46 -18.13 5.93
CA ARG A 410 26.82 -18.66 5.71
C ARG A 410 27.53 -17.91 4.59
N SER A 411 27.59 -16.59 4.78
CA SER A 411 28.35 -15.56 4.04
C SER A 411 28.12 -15.46 2.53
N PRO A 412 27.44 -14.36 2.15
CA PRO A 412 27.98 -13.43 1.17
C PRO A 412 28.16 -12.06 1.85
N ARG A 413 29.41 -11.66 2.09
CA ARG A 413 29.80 -10.36 2.65
C ARG A 413 28.82 -9.22 2.29
N ARG A 414 28.27 -8.54 3.30
CA ARG A 414 27.38 -7.36 3.22
C ARG A 414 27.95 -6.25 2.32
N VAL A 415 27.10 -5.35 1.82
CA VAL A 415 27.54 -4.13 1.11
C VAL A 415 27.09 -2.92 1.94
N ALA A 416 28.03 -2.04 2.28
CA ALA A 416 27.72 -0.78 2.92
C ALA A 416 27.51 0.29 1.85
N VAL A 417 26.49 1.14 2.00
CA VAL A 417 26.19 2.24 1.07
C VAL A 417 26.17 3.55 1.84
N LEU A 418 26.88 4.57 1.37
CA LEU A 418 27.00 5.85 2.06
C LEU A 418 26.20 6.93 1.33
N THR A 419 25.34 7.63 2.06
CA THR A 419 24.47 8.71 1.54
C THR A 419 24.45 9.90 2.50
N THR A 420 24.25 11.12 1.96
CA THR A 420 24.03 12.36 2.74
C THR A 420 22.55 12.63 3.02
N PHE A 421 21.68 11.68 2.65
CA PHE A 421 20.24 11.72 2.84
C PHE A 421 19.70 10.33 3.19
N ALA A 422 18.56 10.31 3.88
CA ALA A 422 17.83 9.09 4.14
C ALA A 422 17.03 8.62 2.91
N ILE A 423 16.82 7.32 2.77
CA ILE A 423 16.11 6.67 1.65
C ILE A 423 14.79 6.01 2.08
N ASN A 424 14.37 6.21 3.34
CA ASN A 424 13.18 5.60 3.93
C ASN A 424 11.85 6.19 3.41
N ASP A 425 11.85 7.47 3.01
CA ASP A 425 10.70 8.16 2.43
C ASP A 425 11.16 9.03 1.25
N PRO A 426 11.33 8.44 0.05
CA PRO A 426 12.00 9.11 -1.05
C PRO A 426 11.11 10.19 -1.68
N GLY A 427 11.51 11.45 -1.55
CA GLY A 427 10.80 12.64 -2.06
C GLY A 427 11.38 13.26 -3.33
N HIS A 428 12.62 12.90 -3.72
CA HIS A 428 13.27 13.41 -4.94
C HIS A 428 14.04 12.33 -5.71
N GLY A 429 14.49 12.65 -6.92
CA GLY A 429 15.08 11.69 -7.87
C GLY A 429 16.26 10.88 -7.32
N GLY A 430 17.16 11.52 -6.58
CA GLY A 430 18.29 10.85 -5.92
C GLY A 430 17.85 9.82 -4.86
N GLN A 431 16.92 10.18 -3.98
CA GLN A 431 16.36 9.25 -2.99
C GLN A 431 15.61 8.08 -3.65
N LEU A 432 14.85 8.35 -4.71
CA LEU A 432 14.14 7.32 -5.47
C LEU A 432 15.11 6.34 -6.14
N ARG A 433 16.18 6.84 -6.78
CA ARG A 433 17.24 6.01 -7.34
C ARG A 433 17.87 5.15 -6.25
N ALA A 434 18.31 5.76 -5.15
CA ALA A 434 18.95 5.05 -4.04
C ALA A 434 18.05 3.93 -3.51
N ARG A 435 16.78 4.24 -3.24
CA ARG A 435 15.80 3.29 -2.72
C ARG A 435 15.58 2.11 -3.68
N ASN A 436 15.42 2.38 -4.97
CA ASN A 436 15.12 1.36 -5.97
C ASN A 436 16.36 0.53 -6.33
N LEU A 437 17.51 1.18 -6.57
CA LEU A 437 18.74 0.53 -6.98
C LEU A 437 19.29 -0.33 -5.85
N TYR A 438 19.38 0.21 -4.63
CA TYR A 438 19.88 -0.56 -3.49
C TYR A 438 18.87 -1.56 -2.97
N GLY A 439 17.57 -1.31 -3.15
CA GLY A 439 16.52 -2.32 -2.94
C GLY A 439 16.62 -3.48 -3.94
N ALA A 440 16.96 -3.20 -5.20
CA ALA A 440 17.23 -4.24 -6.19
C ALA A 440 18.53 -5.01 -5.88
N LEU A 441 19.59 -4.31 -5.45
CA LEU A 441 20.84 -4.93 -5.00
C LEU A 441 20.64 -5.81 -3.77
N ALA A 442 19.78 -5.39 -2.84
CA ALA A 442 19.40 -6.13 -1.64
C ALA A 442 18.83 -7.52 -1.94
N ARG A 443 18.26 -7.73 -3.14
CA ARG A 443 17.80 -9.07 -3.57
C ARG A 443 18.92 -10.07 -3.77
N TYR A 444 20.15 -9.59 -3.99
CA TYR A 444 21.33 -10.41 -4.29
C TYR A 444 22.34 -10.44 -3.13
N ARG A 445 22.41 -9.38 -2.33
CA ARG A 445 23.35 -9.23 -1.21
C ARG A 445 22.71 -8.36 -0.12
N PRO A 446 22.95 -8.62 1.19
CA PRO A 446 22.52 -7.71 2.24
C PRO A 446 23.12 -6.32 2.03
N VAL A 447 22.28 -5.28 2.10
CA VAL A 447 22.68 -3.88 1.94
C VAL A 447 22.37 -3.10 3.21
N GLU A 448 23.38 -2.42 3.74
CA GLU A 448 23.22 -1.45 4.83
C GLU A 448 23.58 -0.05 4.35
N VAL A 449 22.59 0.84 4.33
CA VAL A 449 22.75 2.26 4.01
C VAL A 449 23.08 3.02 5.29
N VAL A 450 24.19 3.74 5.31
CA VAL A 450 24.56 4.64 6.40
C VAL A 450 24.31 6.07 5.91
N ALA A 451 23.24 6.68 6.42
CA ALA A 451 22.76 7.98 5.98
C ALA A 451 23.17 9.08 6.97
N LEU A 452 23.97 10.05 6.52
CA LEU A 452 24.31 11.25 7.30
C LEU A 452 23.27 12.34 7.08
N VAL A 453 22.39 12.55 8.05
CA VAL A 453 21.20 13.41 7.89
C VAL A 453 21.25 14.67 8.74
N ASP A 454 20.29 15.57 8.54
CA ASP A 454 20.15 16.79 9.33
C ASP A 454 19.86 16.50 10.82
N PRO A 455 20.23 17.40 11.75
CA PRO A 455 20.13 17.16 13.20
C PRO A 455 18.71 16.95 13.75
N ASP A 456 17.69 17.36 13.01
CA ASP A 456 16.27 17.24 13.36
C ASP A 456 15.68 15.87 13.01
N GLN A 457 16.36 15.09 12.17
CA GLN A 457 15.96 13.73 11.85
C GLN A 457 16.38 12.76 12.97
N PRO A 458 15.56 11.75 13.31
CA PRO A 458 15.86 10.83 14.38
C PRO A 458 17.01 9.87 14.01
N ALA A 459 17.95 9.69 14.93
CA ALA A 459 18.94 8.61 14.84
C ALA A 459 18.24 7.26 14.96
N GLY A 460 18.64 6.27 14.16
CA GLY A 460 18.03 4.95 14.27
C GLY A 460 18.45 3.98 13.20
N ARG A 461 18.09 2.71 13.41
CA ARG A 461 18.23 1.63 12.44
C ARG A 461 16.84 1.21 11.99
N LEU A 462 16.59 1.24 10.69
CA LEU A 462 15.29 0.97 10.08
C LEU A 462 15.44 -0.11 9.02
N GLY A 463 14.69 -1.21 9.14
CA GLY A 463 14.51 -2.19 8.07
C GLY A 463 13.61 -1.60 6.98
N LEU A 464 14.15 -1.48 5.78
CA LEU A 464 13.43 -0.95 4.61
C LEU A 464 12.91 -2.06 3.69
N ASP A 465 13.56 -3.22 3.70
CA ASP A 465 13.14 -4.47 3.08
C ASP A 465 13.85 -5.63 3.80
N THR A 466 13.57 -6.88 3.41
CA THR A 466 14.11 -8.12 3.98
C THR A 466 15.64 -8.08 4.14
N GLU A 467 16.34 -7.52 3.15
CA GLU A 467 17.81 -7.46 3.07
C GLU A 467 18.34 -6.02 2.90
N LEU A 468 17.50 -5.01 3.13
CA LEU A 468 17.86 -3.60 3.01
C LEU A 468 17.59 -2.89 4.34
N VAL A 469 18.66 -2.44 4.99
CA VAL A 469 18.61 -1.70 6.25
C VAL A 469 19.19 -0.31 6.06
N GLN A 470 18.64 0.67 6.75
CA GLN A 470 19.21 2.01 6.85
C GLN A 470 19.59 2.30 8.30
N VAL A 471 20.79 2.83 8.51
CA VAL A 471 21.25 3.45 9.74
C VAL A 471 21.29 4.95 9.50
N THR A 472 20.38 5.68 10.15
CA THR A 472 20.30 7.12 10.12
C THR A 472 21.17 7.71 11.23
N VAL A 473 22.14 8.54 10.87
CA VAL A 473 23.03 9.24 11.81
C VAL A 473 22.86 10.75 11.62
N PRO A 474 22.24 11.44 12.57
CA PRO A 474 22.13 12.89 12.53
C PRO A 474 23.49 13.55 12.70
N ARG A 475 23.75 14.61 11.94
CA ARG A 475 24.95 15.45 12.10
C ARG A 475 25.01 16.02 13.51
N SER A 476 26.22 16.14 14.05
CA SER A 476 26.41 16.87 15.31
C SER A 476 26.05 18.35 15.13
N ARG A 477 25.70 19.03 16.23
CA ARG A 477 25.45 20.48 16.21
C ARG A 477 26.64 21.27 15.69
N GLU A 478 27.86 20.83 16.01
CA GLU A 478 29.10 21.49 15.56
C GLU A 478 29.30 21.34 14.05
N HIS A 479 28.96 20.16 13.49
CA HIS A 479 28.97 19.94 12.05
C HIS A 479 27.92 20.83 11.36
N GLN A 480 26.70 20.90 11.90
CA GLN A 480 25.64 21.76 11.35
C GLN A 480 26.02 23.25 11.38
N GLN A 481 26.65 23.72 12.45
CA GLN A 481 27.12 25.10 12.55
C GLN A 481 28.18 25.45 11.51
N ALA A 482 29.06 24.51 11.15
CA ALA A 482 30.05 24.69 10.09
C ALA A 482 29.37 24.84 8.71
N ILE A 483 28.35 24.02 8.43
CA ILE A 483 27.51 24.13 7.22
C ILE A 483 26.86 25.52 7.17
N GLU A 484 26.18 25.92 8.25
CA GLU A 484 25.48 27.21 8.32
C GLU A 484 26.41 28.43 8.21
N ALA A 485 27.64 28.33 8.71
CA ALA A 485 28.63 29.40 8.59
C ALA A 485 29.05 29.58 7.12
N LEU A 486 29.45 28.50 6.46
CA LEU A 486 29.91 28.55 5.08
C LEU A 486 28.75 28.86 4.11
N SER A 487 27.58 28.25 4.30
CA SER A 487 26.39 28.58 3.50
C SER A 487 25.99 30.04 3.57
N ARG A 488 26.13 30.70 4.73
CA ARG A 488 25.87 32.14 4.86
C ARG A 488 26.93 32.98 4.17
N GLU A 489 28.19 32.55 4.20
CA GLU A 489 29.28 33.24 3.52
C GLU A 489 29.10 33.21 2.00
N VAL A 490 28.69 32.06 1.44
CA VAL A 490 28.55 31.88 -0.01
C VAL A 490 27.14 32.13 -0.56
N GLN A 491 26.16 32.32 0.32
CA GLN A 491 24.73 32.46 -0.03
C GLN A 491 24.18 31.29 -0.85
N LEU A 492 24.73 30.08 -0.63
CA LEU A 492 24.38 28.86 -1.35
C LEU A 492 24.38 27.64 -0.40
N PRO A 493 23.54 26.63 -0.67
CA PRO A 493 23.58 25.38 0.06
C PRO A 493 24.87 24.61 -0.28
N VAL A 494 25.70 24.38 0.73
CA VAL A 494 26.98 23.63 0.62
C VAL A 494 26.98 22.40 1.53
N SER A 495 25.80 21.96 1.97
CA SER A 495 25.61 20.82 2.89
C SER A 495 26.33 19.57 2.42
N ASP A 496 26.23 19.26 1.13
CA ASP A 496 26.74 18.01 0.55
C ASP A 496 28.27 17.98 0.58
N LEU A 497 28.92 19.08 0.19
CA LEU A 497 30.37 19.19 0.22
C LEU A 497 30.92 19.17 1.66
N VAL A 498 30.28 19.93 2.55
CA VAL A 498 30.72 20.04 3.95
C VAL A 498 30.50 18.74 4.72
N ALA A 499 29.50 17.93 4.33
CA ALA A 499 29.23 16.62 4.89
C ALA A 499 30.48 15.71 4.93
N GLY A 500 31.33 15.82 3.90
CA GLY A 500 32.61 15.12 3.81
C GLY A 500 33.77 15.83 4.49
N THR A 501 33.97 17.12 4.20
CA THR A 501 35.17 17.85 4.64
C THR A 501 35.22 18.06 6.15
N GLU A 502 34.07 18.10 6.82
CA GLU A 502 33.96 18.28 8.27
C GLU A 502 33.46 17.02 9.00
N ILE A 503 33.58 15.83 8.37
CA ILE A 503 33.02 14.58 8.91
C ILE A 503 33.56 14.21 10.30
N ALA A 504 34.79 14.61 10.63
CA ALA A 504 35.39 14.40 11.95
C ALA A 504 34.58 15.04 13.09
N ARG A 505 33.75 16.06 12.81
CA ARG A 505 32.84 16.69 13.78
C ARG A 505 31.64 15.82 14.13
N THR A 506 31.37 14.74 13.38
CA THR A 506 30.30 13.77 13.71
C THR A 506 30.91 12.38 13.95
N PRO A 507 31.56 12.12 15.11
CA PRO A 507 32.19 10.83 15.42
C PRO A 507 31.22 9.65 15.33
N ALA A 508 29.96 9.86 15.69
CA ALA A 508 28.90 8.84 15.60
C ALA A 508 28.73 8.29 14.17
N TYR A 509 28.97 9.10 13.14
CA TYR A 509 28.92 8.64 11.76
C TYR A 509 30.11 7.74 11.42
N LEU A 510 31.32 8.11 11.86
CA LEU A 510 32.51 7.29 11.67
C LEU A 510 32.38 5.94 12.40
N ASP A 511 31.77 5.92 13.58
CA ASP A 511 31.50 4.68 14.32
C ASP A 511 30.45 3.82 13.62
N ALA A 512 29.35 4.41 13.13
CA ALA A 512 28.36 3.70 12.33
C ALA A 512 28.96 3.15 11.03
N LEU A 513 29.82 3.93 10.36
CA LEU A 513 30.53 3.50 9.16
C LEU A 513 31.49 2.33 9.45
N ARG A 514 32.28 2.38 10.54
CA ARG A 514 33.13 1.25 10.96
C ARG A 514 32.31 -0.01 11.19
N ALA A 515 31.19 0.10 11.91
CA ALA A 515 30.28 -1.02 12.14
C ALA A 515 29.66 -1.53 10.83
N ALA A 516 29.37 -0.62 9.89
CA ALA A 516 28.76 -0.97 8.63
C ALA A 516 29.71 -1.70 7.68
N VAL A 517 31.00 -1.40 7.79
CA VAL A 517 32.06 -1.95 6.94
C VAL A 517 32.66 -3.23 7.51
N ASP A 518 32.53 -3.47 8.81
CA ASP A 518 32.95 -4.73 9.43
C ASP A 518 32.21 -5.92 8.77
N GLY A 519 32.96 -6.78 8.08
CA GLY A 519 32.43 -7.90 7.29
C GLY A 519 31.88 -7.54 5.90
N ALA A 520 31.99 -6.28 5.45
CA ALA A 520 31.53 -5.86 4.13
C ALA A 520 32.45 -6.32 2.98
N SER A 521 31.87 -6.58 1.81
CA SER A 521 32.61 -6.89 0.58
C SER A 521 32.95 -5.66 -0.24
N ALA A 522 32.16 -4.60 -0.07
CA ALA A 522 32.33 -3.35 -0.77
C ALA A 522 31.66 -2.21 0.01
N VAL A 523 32.14 -1.00 -0.22
CA VAL A 523 31.50 0.25 0.17
C VAL A 523 31.05 0.96 -1.11
N ILE A 524 29.77 1.29 -1.23
CA ILE A 524 29.25 2.11 -2.31
C ILE A 524 29.13 3.54 -1.83
N LEU A 525 29.75 4.46 -2.56
CA LEU A 525 29.52 5.90 -2.45
C LEU A 525 28.37 6.25 -3.40
N ALA A 526 27.20 6.60 -2.87
CA ALA A 526 26.08 7.07 -3.69
C ALA A 526 26.31 8.47 -4.29
N GLU A 527 27.25 9.19 -3.70
CA GLU A 527 27.72 10.52 -4.07
C GLU A 527 29.19 10.65 -3.63
N PRO A 528 30.00 11.51 -4.25
CA PRO A 528 31.45 11.53 -4.01
C PRO A 528 31.79 12.08 -2.62
N TYR A 529 30.87 12.84 -2.01
CA TYR A 529 31.16 13.67 -0.85
C TYR A 529 31.53 12.92 0.42
N LEU A 530 31.14 11.65 0.57
CA LEU A 530 31.47 10.85 1.76
C LEU A 530 32.78 10.04 1.63
N LEU A 531 33.52 10.23 0.53
CA LEU A 531 34.86 9.65 0.37
C LEU A 531 35.83 10.02 1.52
N PRO A 532 35.90 11.27 2.03
CA PRO A 532 36.77 11.61 3.15
C PRO A 532 36.50 10.78 4.41
N ALA A 533 35.25 10.32 4.62
CA ALA A 533 34.92 9.44 5.74
C ALA A 533 35.56 8.05 5.59
N VAL A 534 35.56 7.52 4.37
CA VAL A 534 36.21 6.24 4.02
C VAL A 534 37.73 6.34 4.21
N GLU A 535 38.33 7.43 3.76
CA GLU A 535 39.77 7.68 3.86
C GLU A 535 40.22 7.90 5.32
N ALA A 536 39.45 8.66 6.11
CA ALA A 536 39.73 8.90 7.52
C ALA A 536 39.77 7.60 8.35
N LEU A 537 39.04 6.58 7.90
CA LEU A 537 39.00 5.27 8.53
C LEU A 537 40.05 4.29 8.01
N GLY A 538 40.71 4.59 6.89
CA GLY A 538 41.71 3.71 6.27
C GLY A 538 41.15 2.32 5.93
N LEU A 539 39.91 2.26 5.42
CA LEU A 539 39.20 1.00 5.21
C LEU A 539 39.85 0.15 4.09
N ASP A 540 40.20 -1.10 4.40
CA ASP A 540 40.70 -2.09 3.44
C ASP A 540 39.56 -2.87 2.78
N VAL A 541 38.65 -2.13 2.13
CA VAL A 541 37.46 -2.67 1.44
C VAL A 541 37.32 -2.01 0.06
N PRO A 542 36.98 -2.76 -1.00
CA PRO A 542 36.75 -2.18 -2.32
C PRO A 542 35.67 -1.09 -2.28
N VAL A 543 36.00 0.09 -2.79
CA VAL A 543 35.04 1.20 -2.94
C VAL A 543 34.40 1.14 -4.32
N VAL A 544 33.10 1.35 -4.42
CA VAL A 544 32.38 1.56 -5.68
C VAL A 544 31.84 2.99 -5.65
N TYR A 545 32.05 3.75 -6.71
CA TYR A 545 31.45 5.08 -6.83
C TYR A 545 30.21 4.98 -7.74
N ASP A 546 29.02 5.14 -7.19
CA ASP A 546 27.76 5.17 -7.93
C ASP A 546 27.33 6.61 -8.19
N ALA A 547 27.81 7.16 -9.31
CA ALA A 547 27.59 8.55 -9.68
C ALA A 547 26.13 8.76 -10.15
N TYR A 548 25.34 9.45 -9.33
CA TYR A 548 23.96 9.80 -9.67
C TYR A 548 23.94 10.88 -10.77
N ASN A 549 24.87 11.83 -10.63
CA ASN A 549 25.20 12.88 -11.58
C ASN A 549 26.73 12.99 -11.69
N VAL A 550 27.19 13.78 -12.65
CA VAL A 550 28.56 14.31 -12.63
C VAL A 550 28.54 15.58 -11.78
N GLU A 551 28.93 15.47 -10.51
CA GLU A 551 28.76 16.56 -9.53
C GLU A 551 29.59 17.80 -9.89
N ALA A 552 30.77 17.64 -10.49
CA ALA A 552 31.57 18.72 -11.01
C ALA A 552 30.83 19.54 -12.08
N THR A 553 30.13 18.89 -13.02
CA THR A 553 29.33 19.57 -14.04
C THR A 553 28.11 20.24 -13.41
N LEU A 554 27.39 19.52 -12.55
CA LEU A 554 26.19 20.03 -11.90
C LEU A 554 26.47 21.27 -11.05
N LYS A 555 27.58 21.27 -10.30
CA LYS A 555 27.96 22.41 -9.43
C LYS A 555 28.65 23.53 -10.22
N ALA A 556 29.30 23.25 -11.36
CA ALA A 556 29.83 24.30 -12.24
C ALA A 556 28.72 25.21 -12.78
N ASP A 557 27.56 24.64 -13.08
CA ASP A 557 26.38 25.40 -13.54
C ASP A 557 25.68 26.13 -12.37
N ALA A 558 25.80 25.63 -11.14
CA ALA A 558 25.09 26.16 -9.97
C ALA A 558 25.89 27.22 -9.18
N TYR A 559 27.22 27.13 -9.14
CA TYR A 559 28.06 28.04 -8.36
C TYR A 559 28.35 29.35 -9.11
N PRO A 560 28.43 30.49 -8.41
CA PRO A 560 28.63 31.78 -9.02
C PRO A 560 30.12 31.93 -9.34
N ASP A 561 30.45 32.70 -10.38
CA ASP A 561 31.85 32.97 -10.78
C ASP A 561 32.54 34.00 -9.84
N THR A 562 32.59 33.67 -8.55
CA THR A 562 33.29 34.40 -7.49
C THR A 562 34.53 33.61 -7.06
N GLU A 563 35.43 34.24 -6.30
CA GLU A 563 36.61 33.54 -5.75
C GLU A 563 36.19 32.33 -4.91
N VAL A 564 35.24 32.52 -4.00
CA VAL A 564 34.74 31.43 -3.15
C VAL A 564 33.96 30.38 -3.95
N GLY A 565 33.18 30.78 -4.96
CA GLY A 565 32.49 29.84 -5.85
C GLY A 565 33.45 28.95 -6.64
N ARG A 566 34.55 29.53 -7.15
CA ARG A 566 35.62 28.79 -7.84
C ARG A 566 36.37 27.85 -6.89
N ASP A 567 36.61 28.27 -5.65
CA ASP A 567 37.26 27.43 -4.64
C ASP A 567 36.36 26.24 -4.22
N LEU A 568 35.05 26.46 -4.07
CA LEU A 568 34.09 25.40 -3.80
C LEU A 568 33.98 24.43 -4.98
N LEU A 569 33.94 24.95 -6.22
CA LEU A 569 33.94 24.11 -7.41
C LEU A 569 35.22 23.27 -7.49
N ALA A 570 36.38 23.86 -7.21
CA ALA A 570 37.65 23.14 -7.19
C ALA A 570 37.63 22.00 -6.15
N GLN A 571 36.99 22.19 -5.00
CA GLN A 571 36.82 21.13 -4.00
C GLN A 571 35.89 20.01 -4.48
N VAL A 572 34.78 20.34 -5.15
CA VAL A 572 33.86 19.34 -5.75
C VAL A 572 34.58 18.52 -6.82
N VAL A 573 35.29 19.20 -7.73
CA VAL A 573 36.10 18.56 -8.77
C VAL A 573 37.13 17.62 -8.15
N GLU A 574 37.83 18.08 -7.11
CA GLU A 574 38.87 17.28 -6.47
C GLU A 574 38.30 16.06 -5.73
N VAL A 575 37.19 16.18 -4.99
CA VAL A 575 36.61 15.02 -4.29
C VAL A 575 36.02 14.00 -5.28
N GLU A 576 35.38 14.45 -6.36
CA GLU A 576 34.84 13.56 -7.38
C GLU A 576 35.95 12.87 -8.19
N ARG A 577 37.01 13.61 -8.56
CA ARG A 577 38.21 13.04 -9.18
C ARG A 577 38.83 11.95 -8.31
N ARG A 578 38.93 12.19 -7.00
CA ARG A 578 39.45 11.20 -6.04
C ARG A 578 38.51 10.01 -5.89
N ALA A 579 37.19 10.21 -5.90
CA ALA A 579 36.22 9.11 -5.87
C ALA A 579 36.36 8.21 -7.11
N VAL A 580 36.49 8.82 -8.30
CA VAL A 580 36.77 8.12 -9.56
C VAL A 580 38.12 7.41 -9.52
N ALA A 581 39.17 7.99 -8.96
CA ALA A 581 40.49 7.36 -8.90
C ALA A 581 40.54 6.19 -7.89
N THR A 582 39.91 6.35 -6.72
CA THR A 582 39.97 5.38 -5.61
C THR A 582 39.04 4.18 -5.82
N ALA A 583 37.92 4.36 -6.52
CA ALA A 583 36.95 3.27 -6.66
C ALA A 583 37.54 2.04 -7.37
N ALA A 584 37.10 0.83 -7.04
CA ALA A 584 37.32 -0.39 -7.81
C ALA A 584 36.40 -0.45 -9.05
N ARG A 585 35.23 0.20 -8.97
CA ARG A 585 34.25 0.35 -10.07
C ARG A 585 33.54 1.69 -9.97
N VAL A 586 33.19 2.26 -11.12
CA VAL A 586 32.34 3.46 -11.21
C VAL A 586 31.07 3.11 -11.96
N THR A 587 29.90 3.50 -11.44
CA THR A 587 28.63 3.41 -12.15
C THR A 587 28.08 4.79 -12.44
N ALA A 588 27.40 4.97 -13.57
CA ALA A 588 26.78 6.24 -13.93
C ALA A 588 25.45 6.05 -14.66
N CYS A 589 24.62 7.09 -14.71
CA CYS A 589 23.26 7.02 -15.27
C CYS A 589 23.23 6.92 -16.80
N SER A 590 24.23 7.42 -17.51
CA SER A 590 24.31 7.41 -18.96
C SER A 590 25.74 7.23 -19.49
N ALA A 591 25.86 6.88 -20.77
CA ALA A 591 27.17 6.80 -21.44
C ALA A 591 27.87 8.17 -21.52
N VAL A 592 27.10 9.27 -21.54
CA VAL A 592 27.65 10.63 -21.52
C VAL A 592 28.30 10.93 -20.17
N ASP A 593 27.64 10.55 -19.07
CA ASP A 593 28.18 10.72 -17.71
C ASP A 593 29.44 9.88 -17.52
N VAL A 594 29.48 8.65 -18.06
CA VAL A 594 30.69 7.82 -18.05
C VAL A 594 31.86 8.52 -18.74
N ALA A 595 31.64 9.13 -19.89
CA ALA A 595 32.68 9.85 -20.62
C ALA A 595 33.19 11.06 -19.83
N ALA A 596 32.28 11.86 -19.27
CA ALA A 596 32.64 13.02 -18.44
C ALA A 596 33.42 12.63 -17.18
N LEU A 597 33.03 11.54 -16.49
CA LEU A 597 33.77 11.02 -15.33
C LEU A 597 35.15 10.47 -15.71
N ALA A 598 35.31 9.89 -16.91
CA ALA A 598 36.59 9.42 -17.42
C ALA A 598 37.54 10.57 -17.79
N GLU A 599 37.02 11.74 -18.14
CA GLU A 599 37.85 12.96 -18.31
C GLU A 599 38.32 13.52 -16.96
N LEU A 600 37.52 13.36 -15.90
CA LEU A 600 37.88 13.80 -14.54
C LEU A 600 39.00 12.94 -13.93
N GLY A 601 39.01 11.63 -14.17
CA GLY A 601 40.03 10.71 -13.66
C GLY A 601 40.56 9.76 -14.72
N ASP A 602 41.89 9.62 -14.85
CA ASP A 602 42.57 8.76 -15.83
C ASP A 602 42.21 7.26 -15.63
N ARG A 603 41.09 6.83 -16.20
CA ARG A 603 40.49 5.51 -15.97
C ARG A 603 39.93 4.90 -17.26
N SER A 604 40.09 3.59 -17.42
CA SER A 604 39.53 2.87 -18.57
C SER A 604 38.02 2.65 -18.47
N VAL A 605 37.33 2.67 -19.62
CA VAL A 605 35.88 2.45 -19.75
C VAL A 605 35.46 1.05 -19.27
N ASP A 606 36.33 0.03 -19.35
CA ASP A 606 36.01 -1.33 -18.87
C ASP A 606 35.85 -1.43 -17.34
N ALA A 607 36.28 -0.39 -16.60
CA ALA A 607 36.08 -0.29 -15.16
C ALA A 607 34.81 0.50 -14.77
N THR A 608 34.02 0.93 -15.76
CA THR A 608 32.79 1.70 -15.58
C THR A 608 31.57 0.96 -16.13
N ALA A 609 30.39 1.20 -15.56
CA ALA A 609 29.14 0.60 -16.03
C ALA A 609 28.00 1.62 -16.05
N VAL A 610 27.19 1.59 -17.11
CA VAL A 610 25.97 2.40 -17.19
C VAL A 610 24.85 1.67 -16.47
N ILE A 611 24.34 2.27 -15.39
CA ILE A 611 23.15 1.84 -14.67
C ILE A 611 22.10 2.94 -14.85
N PRO A 612 21.17 2.78 -15.80
CA PRO A 612 20.13 3.77 -16.06
C PRO A 612 19.41 4.18 -14.78
N ASN A 613 18.94 5.42 -14.73
CA ASN A 613 18.16 5.89 -13.59
C ASN A 613 16.94 4.95 -13.43
N GLY A 614 16.91 4.17 -12.36
CA GLY A 614 16.07 2.98 -12.15
C GLY A 614 14.57 3.26 -12.02
N THR A 615 14.07 4.27 -12.72
CA THR A 615 12.65 4.49 -13.00
C THR A 615 12.27 3.66 -14.22
N THR A 616 11.26 2.81 -14.10
CA THR A 616 10.64 2.12 -15.22
C THR A 616 10.13 3.16 -16.21
N LEU A 617 10.82 3.32 -17.34
CA LEU A 617 10.24 4.00 -18.48
C LEU A 617 9.15 3.08 -19.04
N PRO A 618 7.93 3.57 -19.30
CA PRO A 618 6.94 2.77 -20.00
C PRO A 618 7.50 2.36 -21.37
N ASP A 619 7.22 1.13 -21.79
CA ASP A 619 7.67 0.56 -23.06
C ASP A 619 7.23 1.40 -24.28
N GLU A 620 6.20 2.24 -24.09
CA GLU A 620 5.76 3.24 -25.04
C GLU A 620 6.03 4.66 -24.51
N VAL A 621 7.02 5.32 -25.09
CA VAL A 621 7.23 6.75 -24.89
C VAL A 621 6.27 7.48 -25.82
N ALA A 622 5.26 8.14 -25.26
CA ALA A 622 4.31 8.97 -26.01
C ALA A 622 5.06 9.88 -26.98
N THR A 623 4.73 9.78 -28.26
CA THR A 623 5.31 10.58 -29.34
C THR A 623 5.11 12.08 -29.06
N PRO A 624 5.91 12.96 -29.68
CA PRO A 624 5.70 14.41 -29.56
C PRO A 624 4.26 14.85 -29.89
N ALA A 625 3.56 14.14 -30.77
CA ALA A 625 2.15 14.40 -31.08
C ALA A 625 1.23 13.99 -29.94
N GLU A 626 1.39 12.79 -29.39
CA GLU A 626 0.61 12.30 -28.25
C GLU A 626 0.84 13.12 -26.98
N ARG A 627 2.07 13.61 -26.76
CA ARG A 627 2.38 14.56 -25.68
C ARG A 627 1.68 15.91 -25.87
N ARG A 628 1.61 16.42 -27.11
CA ARG A 628 0.88 17.66 -27.41
C ARG A 628 -0.63 17.49 -27.19
N ASP A 629 -1.20 16.37 -27.61
CA ASP A 629 -2.62 16.07 -27.43
C ASP A 629 -2.97 15.82 -25.97
N ALA A 630 -2.16 15.04 -25.25
CA ALA A 630 -2.32 14.84 -23.81
C ALA A 630 -2.21 16.17 -23.05
N SER A 631 -1.24 17.02 -23.40
CA SER A 631 -1.10 18.36 -22.83
C SER A 631 -2.28 19.27 -23.17
N ALA A 632 -2.86 19.18 -24.37
CA ALA A 632 -4.06 19.93 -24.75
C ALA A 632 -5.29 19.49 -23.95
N ARG A 633 -5.49 18.18 -23.76
CA ARG A 633 -6.55 17.61 -22.91
C ARG A 633 -6.39 18.00 -21.44
N TRP A 634 -5.17 17.93 -20.92
CA TRP A 634 -4.87 18.32 -19.53
C TRP A 634 -5.13 19.81 -19.30
N ARG A 635 -4.72 20.67 -20.24
CA ARG A 635 -5.02 22.10 -20.21
C ARG A 635 -6.54 22.34 -20.24
N ALA A 636 -7.28 21.69 -21.12
CA ALA A 636 -8.74 21.81 -21.17
C ALA A 636 -9.42 21.41 -19.85
N ARG A 637 -8.94 20.32 -19.21
CA ARG A 637 -9.47 19.81 -17.95
C ARG A 637 -9.15 20.71 -16.76
N TYR A 638 -7.91 21.17 -16.62
CA TYR A 638 -7.48 22.07 -15.54
C TYR A 638 -8.27 23.38 -15.52
N TRP A 639 -8.62 23.90 -16.70
CA TRP A 639 -9.40 25.14 -16.83
C TRP A 639 -10.92 24.98 -16.70
N SER A 640 -11.42 23.74 -16.73
CA SER A 640 -12.81 23.46 -16.37
C SER A 640 -13.08 23.51 -14.85
N THR A 641 -12.00 23.59 -14.04
CA THR A 641 -12.06 23.47 -12.57
C THR A 641 -11.47 24.66 -11.80
N GLY A 642 -10.98 25.74 -12.43
CA GLY A 642 -10.22 26.82 -11.76
C GLY A 642 -10.65 28.26 -12.09
N SER A 643 -10.69 29.13 -11.07
CA SER A 643 -11.18 30.53 -11.10
C SER A 643 -10.11 31.59 -11.46
N LEU A 644 -9.41 31.45 -12.59
CA LEU A 644 -8.53 32.53 -13.09
C LEU A 644 -9.21 33.29 -14.23
N ALA A 645 -9.26 34.63 -14.11
CA ALA A 645 -10.00 35.49 -15.03
C ALA A 645 -9.34 35.70 -16.40
N GLU A 646 -8.02 35.45 -16.53
CA GLU A 646 -7.30 35.58 -17.80
C GLU A 646 -6.35 34.41 -18.06
N ARG A 647 -6.19 34.06 -19.34
CA ARG A 647 -5.36 32.95 -19.83
C ARG A 647 -3.93 33.44 -20.10
N PRO A 648 -2.89 32.86 -19.47
CA PRO A 648 -1.51 33.14 -19.86
C PRO A 648 -1.18 32.47 -21.20
N GLU A 649 -0.35 33.12 -22.03
CA GLU A 649 0.09 32.57 -23.33
C GLU A 649 0.96 31.32 -23.19
N HIS A 650 1.62 31.14 -22.04
CA HIS A 650 2.50 30.02 -21.75
C HIS A 650 2.21 29.42 -20.36
N LEU A 651 2.22 28.09 -20.29
CA LEU A 651 2.05 27.32 -19.05
C LEU A 651 3.26 26.39 -18.92
N ALA A 652 4.06 26.59 -17.88
CA ALA A 652 5.13 25.67 -17.49
C ALA A 652 4.64 24.81 -16.31
N VAL A 653 4.82 23.50 -16.40
CA VAL A 653 4.51 22.54 -15.34
C VAL A 653 5.80 21.81 -14.99
N PHE A 654 6.26 21.96 -13.76
CA PHE A 654 7.47 21.30 -13.26
C PHE A 654 7.08 20.03 -12.50
N PHE A 655 7.66 18.90 -12.90
CA PHE A 655 7.60 17.67 -12.12
C PHE A 655 8.96 17.43 -11.47
N GLY A 656 9.00 17.51 -10.13
CA GLY A 656 10.03 16.81 -9.34
C GLY A 656 11.36 17.52 -9.07
N SER A 657 11.43 18.84 -8.94
CA SER A 657 12.59 19.48 -8.30
C SER A 657 12.18 20.57 -7.29
N TRP A 658 12.94 20.68 -6.21
CA TRP A 658 12.90 21.81 -5.26
C TRP A 658 13.66 23.04 -5.78
N HIS A 659 14.18 22.98 -7.00
CA HIS A 659 14.93 24.07 -7.60
C HIS A 659 13.99 24.98 -8.42
N PRO A 660 14.19 26.30 -8.35
CA PRO A 660 13.53 27.22 -9.29
C PRO A 660 13.92 26.86 -10.72
N PRO A 661 13.06 27.17 -11.70
CA PRO A 661 13.32 26.82 -13.08
C PRO A 661 14.52 27.61 -13.63
N ASN A 662 15.45 26.92 -14.31
CA ASN A 662 16.45 27.58 -15.15
C ASN A 662 15.69 28.20 -16.34
N LEU A 663 15.38 29.50 -16.24
CA LEU A 663 14.69 30.29 -17.26
C LEU A 663 15.62 31.29 -17.94
N ASP A 664 16.89 30.90 -18.11
CA ASP A 664 17.83 31.60 -19.01
C ASP A 664 17.94 30.88 -20.35
#